data_AF-A0A970I3R9-F1
#
_entry.id   AF-A0A970I3R9-F1
#
_cell.length_a   1.000
_cell.length_b   1.000
_cell.length_c   1.000
_cell.angle_alpha   90.00
_cell.angle_beta   90.00
_cell.angle_gamma   90.00
#
_symmetry.space_group_name_H-M   'P 1'
#
loop_
_entity.id
_entity.type
_entity.pdbx_description
1 polymer ?
#
loop_
_entity_poly.entity_id
_entity_poly.type
_entity_poly.pdbx_seq_one_letter_code
_entity_poly.pdbx_strand_id
1 'polypeptide(L)'
;MSIIEKVLKGFLGDKNQKDVKELQKYAEKALQAEKQIENLSNDELRAKTAQFKSKLAEATSSQKAEIAELKSKAETTENFDEKEGIYEQIDKINKEAYEIEEKILMEILPEAFAVVKETAKRFKNNPEIEVTATPFDRELSATKSYVEVVGEEKVKWHNSWDAAGKEVVWDMVHYDVQLIGGTALHQGKIAEMQTGEGKTLVATLPVYLNALSGRGVHLVTVNDYLAKRDSAWMAPIFEFHGMRVDCIDYHQPNTEGRRQAYKADIVYGTNNEFGFDYLRDNMANAPENLVQRELNFAIVDEVDSVLIDDARTPLIISGPVPQGDRQEFDALRPKVEKIFNIQREELGKTLNKAKKLFDEGDKKDGGFHLFQVFRGLPKYKPLIKFLSQEGVRTQLQKTEGHYIADNNREMPEVDQHLYFVIDEKNNQVDLTDKGIEYLSQGMEDPNFFILPDVATKIGEIEAKKLPKEEEYQEKEEFFREFSIKSERIHTLTQLLKAYTLFEKDVEYVVMDGQVKIVDEQTGRIMDGRRYSDGLHQAIEAKENVKIEAATQTFATVTLQNYFRMYNKLAGMTGTAETEAGEFWEIYKLDVVAIPTNRPIARLDLQDKVYKTNREKFNAVIEDIVDLAENQKRPVLVGTTNVETSELLSRALKLRKIQHNVLNAKLHKKEADIVTEAGRPGVVTIATNMAGRGTDIKITPEVKEAGGLAIIGTERHDSRRVDRQLRGRAGRQGDPGSSQFYVSLEDNLMRLFGSERISKLMDRMGHKEGDMIQHSMISKSIERAQRKVEENNFGIRKRLLEYDDVMNKQREVIYRRRKNALFGERLDVDIANMIYDTSASVVSEAKNNEDFKQLEFDLIKYFTMDTPISESEFKSTSVRDLTEKIYQAAVLDYQKHIDHQAEKAYPIIASVYENPSNQFTRIQVPFTDGMKTLMVVTDLKESYETQGKKLVKDFEKGIVLSLIDEHWKEHLRDVDDLRRSVQNAVYEQKDPLVIYKQESFFVFQRMLDRVNKEIISFLFKGELPTPDPQQIQQAKQVKQEKVETNRGADATPTPSGNNGYYSSSTSATNAPAQQPEVTAPRTVTKIGRNDKVAIRNVSTGEKQELKYKQAQPMIETGEWVLVEH
;
A
#
# COMPACT_ATOMS: atom_id res chain seq x y z
N MET A 1 12.46 -33.80 -3.60
CA MET A 1 13.74 -33.41 -4.21
C MET A 1 14.06 -34.38 -5.32
N SER A 2 14.23 -33.85 -6.52
CA SER A 2 14.60 -34.60 -7.71
C SER A 2 16.06 -35.07 -7.60
N ILE A 3 16.40 -36.21 -8.22
CA ILE A 3 17.79 -36.70 -8.32
C ILE A 3 18.70 -35.63 -8.93
N ILE A 4 18.16 -34.79 -9.82
CA ILE A 4 18.84 -33.67 -10.48
C ILE A 4 19.27 -32.59 -9.47
N GLU A 5 18.43 -32.25 -8.49
CA GLU A 5 18.77 -31.26 -7.45
C GLU A 5 19.89 -31.75 -6.53
N LYS A 6 19.90 -33.05 -6.18
CA LYS A 6 20.97 -33.64 -5.38
C LYS A 6 22.31 -33.65 -6.12
N VAL A 7 22.29 -33.92 -7.43
CA VAL A 7 23.48 -33.90 -8.28
C VAL A 7 23.98 -32.46 -8.47
N LEU A 8 23.09 -31.49 -8.70
CA LEU A 8 23.44 -30.07 -8.78
C LEU A 8 24.02 -29.53 -7.46
N LYS A 9 23.42 -29.86 -6.29
CA LYS A 9 23.99 -29.51 -4.97
C LYS A 9 25.37 -30.15 -4.74
N GLY A 10 25.58 -31.37 -5.21
CA GLY A 10 26.85 -32.07 -5.09
C GLY A 10 27.97 -31.49 -5.97
N PHE A 11 27.63 -30.89 -7.12
CA PHE A 11 28.60 -30.37 -8.09
C PHE A 11 28.89 -28.87 -7.94
N LEU A 12 27.90 -28.05 -7.54
CA LEU A 12 28.01 -26.59 -7.41
C LEU A 12 28.16 -26.11 -5.95
N GLY A 13 28.03 -27.00 -4.97
CA GLY A 13 27.91 -26.64 -3.56
C GLY A 13 26.53 -26.06 -3.21
N ASP A 14 26.25 -25.90 -1.92
CA ASP A 14 25.00 -25.26 -1.45
C ASP A 14 25.17 -23.73 -1.51
N LYS A 15 24.41 -23.05 -2.39
CA LYS A 15 24.44 -21.57 -2.56
C LYS A 15 24.34 -20.88 -1.19
N ASN A 16 23.40 -21.30 -0.35
CA ASN A 16 23.18 -20.68 0.94
C ASN A 16 24.39 -20.84 1.88
N GLN A 17 25.07 -21.99 1.87
CA GLN A 17 26.28 -22.18 2.68
C GLN A 17 27.43 -21.27 2.20
N LYS A 18 27.55 -21.06 0.88
CA LYS A 18 28.54 -20.15 0.31
C LYS A 18 28.25 -18.70 0.72
N ASP A 19 26.99 -18.28 0.60
CA ASP A 19 26.55 -16.92 0.96
C ASP A 19 26.77 -16.65 2.46
N VAL A 20 26.36 -17.57 3.34
CA VAL A 20 26.59 -17.45 4.78
C VAL A 20 28.10 -17.40 5.09
N LYS A 21 28.92 -18.21 4.43
CA LYS A 21 30.38 -18.20 4.64
C LYS A 21 31.03 -16.89 4.19
N GLU A 22 30.49 -16.23 3.19
CA GLU A 22 30.96 -14.91 2.77
C GLU A 22 30.60 -13.83 3.80
N LEU A 23 29.35 -13.83 4.27
CA LEU A 23 28.86 -12.91 5.28
C LEU A 23 29.55 -13.11 6.64
N GLN A 24 29.87 -14.36 7.00
CA GLN A 24 30.60 -14.72 8.21
C GLN A 24 31.93 -13.95 8.34
N LYS A 25 32.61 -13.67 7.22
CA LYS A 25 33.88 -12.91 7.25
C LYS A 25 33.69 -11.50 7.80
N TYR A 26 32.56 -10.86 7.52
CA TYR A 26 32.25 -9.52 8.05
C TYR A 26 31.89 -9.58 9.53
N ALA A 27 31.15 -10.61 9.95
CA ALA A 27 30.88 -10.86 11.37
C ALA A 27 32.19 -11.07 12.16
N GLU A 28 33.11 -11.89 11.64
CA GLU A 28 34.44 -12.10 12.25
C GLU A 28 35.25 -10.81 12.35
N LYS A 29 35.24 -9.96 11.31
CA LYS A 29 35.89 -8.63 11.34
C LYS A 29 35.24 -7.70 12.36
N ALA A 30 33.92 -7.73 12.50
CA ALA A 30 33.21 -6.94 13.50
C ALA A 30 33.60 -7.38 14.92
N LEU A 31 33.69 -8.68 15.18
CA LEU A 31 34.17 -9.23 16.45
C LEU A 31 35.64 -8.87 16.74
N GLN A 32 36.47 -8.72 15.69
CA GLN A 32 37.84 -8.23 15.85
C GLN A 32 37.88 -6.74 16.20
N ALA A 33 37.04 -5.93 15.56
CA ALA A 33 36.92 -4.49 15.85
C ALA A 33 36.35 -4.22 17.25
N GLU A 34 35.41 -5.05 17.71
CA GLU A 34 34.81 -4.99 19.06
C GLU A 34 35.89 -4.99 20.15
N LYS A 35 36.95 -5.78 20.02
CA LYS A 35 38.06 -5.84 21.00
C LYS A 35 38.80 -4.52 21.16
N GLN A 36 38.84 -3.69 20.12
CA GLN A 36 39.45 -2.36 20.19
C GLN A 36 38.46 -1.35 20.78
N ILE A 37 37.20 -1.44 20.36
CA ILE A 37 36.12 -0.53 20.76
C ILE A 37 35.73 -0.72 22.24
N GLU A 38 35.85 -1.92 22.80
CA GLU A 38 35.58 -2.21 24.21
C GLU A 38 36.41 -1.33 25.17
N ASN A 39 37.62 -0.93 24.75
CA ASN A 39 38.51 -0.09 25.58
C ASN A 39 38.20 1.42 25.50
N LEU A 40 37.27 1.85 24.64
CA LEU A 40 36.93 3.27 24.48
C LEU A 40 36.09 3.76 25.66
N SER A 41 36.26 5.02 26.04
CA SER A 41 35.32 5.71 26.93
C SER A 41 33.93 5.85 26.28
N ASN A 42 32.90 6.22 27.06
CA ASN A 42 31.56 6.42 26.52
C ASN A 42 31.53 7.59 25.50
N ASP A 43 32.26 8.67 25.77
CA ASP A 43 32.36 9.81 24.86
C ASP A 43 33.13 9.46 23.57
N GLU A 44 34.22 8.69 23.67
CA GLU A 44 34.95 8.21 22.48
C GLU A 44 34.10 7.25 21.63
N LEU A 45 33.27 6.41 22.27
CA LEU A 45 32.33 5.54 21.58
C LEU A 45 31.30 6.35 20.78
N ARG A 46 30.75 7.43 21.36
CA ARG A 46 29.84 8.36 20.65
C ARG A 46 30.55 9.11 19.52
N ALA A 47 31.79 9.52 19.75
CA ALA A 47 32.57 10.27 18.77
C ALA A 47 32.83 9.47 17.47
N LYS A 48 32.75 8.14 17.50
CA LYS A 48 32.86 7.29 16.31
C LYS A 48 31.83 7.63 15.25
N THR A 49 30.60 7.99 15.62
CA THR A 49 29.56 8.38 14.65
C THR A 49 29.98 9.61 13.86
N ALA A 50 30.54 10.63 14.53
CA ALA A 50 31.04 11.83 13.87
C ALA A 50 32.24 11.54 12.96
N GLN A 51 33.14 10.62 13.38
CA GLN A 51 34.26 10.16 12.55
C GLN A 51 33.76 9.48 11.26
N PHE A 52 32.77 8.59 11.36
CA PHE A 52 32.20 7.92 10.18
C PHE A 52 31.49 8.89 9.23
N LYS A 53 30.70 9.83 9.77
CA LYS A 53 30.04 10.88 8.97
C LYS A 53 31.08 11.75 8.24
N SER A 54 32.18 12.10 8.90
CA SER A 54 33.27 12.88 8.29
C SER A 54 33.95 12.11 7.17
N LYS A 55 34.24 10.81 7.36
CA LYS A 55 34.82 9.95 6.30
C LYS A 55 33.92 9.87 5.06
N LEU A 56 32.60 9.81 5.23
CA LEU A 56 31.63 9.84 4.12
C LEU A 56 31.58 11.22 3.42
N ALA A 57 31.60 12.30 4.19
CA ALA A 57 31.60 13.65 3.66
C ALA A 57 32.86 13.97 2.85
N GLU A 58 34.03 13.57 3.35
CA GLU A 58 35.31 13.71 2.65
C GLU A 58 35.33 12.92 1.33
N ALA A 59 34.83 11.68 1.34
CA ALA A 59 34.79 10.83 0.16
C ALA A 59 33.88 11.38 -0.97
N THR A 60 32.86 12.17 -0.63
CA THR A 60 31.90 12.75 -1.60
C THR A 60 32.06 14.24 -1.86
N SER A 61 33.05 14.89 -1.25
CA SER A 61 33.21 16.34 -1.32
C SER A 61 33.47 16.83 -2.75
N SER A 62 34.21 16.06 -3.57
CA SER A 62 34.50 16.41 -4.95
C SER A 62 33.22 16.44 -5.79
N GLN A 63 32.41 15.38 -5.70
CA GLN A 63 31.16 15.25 -6.45
C GLN A 63 30.15 16.32 -6.02
N LYS A 64 30.04 16.61 -4.72
CA LYS A 64 29.14 17.65 -4.20
C LYS A 64 29.51 19.05 -4.70
N ALA A 65 30.81 19.35 -4.78
CA ALA A 65 31.29 20.61 -5.33
C ALA A 65 30.96 20.74 -6.83
N GLU A 66 31.20 19.68 -7.61
CA GLU A 66 30.90 19.65 -9.04
C GLU A 66 29.39 19.78 -9.32
N ILE A 67 28.53 19.11 -8.54
CA ILE A 67 27.07 19.26 -8.63
C ILE A 67 26.65 20.70 -8.34
N ALA A 68 27.23 21.35 -7.32
CA ALA A 68 26.89 22.73 -6.98
C ALA A 68 27.31 23.70 -8.10
N GLU A 69 28.49 23.50 -8.71
CA GLU A 69 28.96 24.28 -9.84
C GLU A 69 28.07 24.11 -11.08
N LEU A 70 27.73 22.86 -11.42
CA LEU A 70 26.85 22.57 -12.55
C LEU A 70 25.44 23.11 -12.36
N LYS A 71 24.89 23.08 -11.13
CA LYS A 71 23.60 23.70 -10.82
C LYS A 71 23.63 25.22 -11.03
N SER A 72 24.68 25.89 -10.52
CA SER A 72 24.85 27.33 -10.74
C SER A 72 24.99 27.66 -12.23
N LYS A 73 25.73 26.83 -12.98
CA LYS A 73 25.85 26.98 -14.44
C LYS A 73 24.49 26.84 -15.13
N ALA A 74 23.70 25.83 -14.77
CA ALA A 74 22.36 25.60 -15.32
C ALA A 74 21.41 26.77 -15.08
N GLU A 75 21.51 27.48 -13.95
CA GLU A 75 20.70 28.68 -13.69
C GLU A 75 21.06 29.86 -14.61
N THR A 76 22.33 29.97 -15.03
CA THR A 76 22.82 31.07 -15.87
C THR A 76 22.71 30.83 -17.38
N THR A 77 22.56 29.58 -17.81
CA THR A 77 22.49 29.23 -19.24
C THR A 77 21.12 29.58 -19.82
N GLU A 78 21.06 30.29 -20.95
CA GLU A 78 19.78 30.58 -21.63
C GLU A 78 19.37 29.48 -22.62
N ASN A 79 20.34 28.75 -23.19
CA ASN A 79 20.09 27.67 -24.14
C ASN A 79 19.55 26.41 -23.44
N PHE A 80 18.36 25.95 -23.85
CA PHE A 80 17.70 24.77 -23.29
C PHE A 80 18.45 23.46 -23.54
N ASP A 81 19.06 23.28 -24.73
CA ASP A 81 19.79 22.06 -25.08
C ASP A 81 21.04 21.89 -24.20
N GLU A 82 21.74 23.01 -23.94
CA GLU A 82 22.91 23.02 -23.06
C GLU A 82 22.51 22.77 -21.60
N LYS A 83 21.36 23.28 -21.16
CA LYS A 83 20.80 23.02 -19.83
C LYS A 83 20.47 21.55 -19.63
N GLU A 84 19.83 20.91 -20.61
CA GLU A 84 19.51 19.48 -20.56
C GLU A 84 20.78 18.65 -20.36
N GLY A 85 21.82 18.90 -21.16
CA GLY A 85 23.12 18.22 -21.01
C GLY A 85 23.79 18.42 -19.64
N ILE A 86 23.62 19.60 -19.02
CA ILE A 86 24.12 19.86 -17.66
C ILE A 86 23.34 19.03 -16.63
N TYR A 87 22.02 18.96 -16.74
CA TYR A 87 21.18 18.19 -15.83
C TYR A 87 21.44 16.67 -15.93
N GLU A 88 21.70 16.15 -17.13
CA GLU A 88 22.12 14.77 -17.33
C GLU A 88 23.47 14.47 -16.65
N GLN A 89 24.41 15.41 -16.71
CA GLN A 89 25.70 15.29 -16.00
C GLN A 89 25.51 15.28 -14.48
N ILE A 90 24.65 16.16 -13.95
CA ILE A 90 24.30 16.18 -12.52
C ILE A 90 23.73 14.83 -12.09
N ASP A 91 22.81 14.25 -12.86
CA ASP A 91 22.19 12.95 -12.55
C ASP A 91 23.23 11.82 -12.54
N LYS A 92 24.19 11.85 -13.47
CA LYS A 92 25.30 10.89 -13.50
C LYS A 92 26.22 11.03 -12.27
N ILE A 93 26.61 12.25 -11.91
CA ILE A 93 27.50 12.49 -10.76
C ILE A 93 26.81 12.11 -9.44
N ASN A 94 25.50 12.37 -9.31
CA ASN A 94 24.72 11.93 -8.15
C ASN A 94 24.77 10.41 -7.96
N LYS A 95 24.66 9.65 -9.06
CA LYS A 95 24.78 8.18 -9.03
C LYS A 95 26.19 7.73 -8.63
N GLU A 96 27.21 8.36 -9.20
CA GLU A 96 28.61 8.07 -8.84
C GLU A 96 28.89 8.37 -7.36
N ALA A 97 28.35 9.48 -6.83
CA ALA A 97 28.47 9.82 -5.42
C ALA A 97 27.83 8.76 -4.51
N TYR A 98 26.63 8.26 -4.87
CA TYR A 98 25.97 7.18 -4.14
C TYR A 98 26.79 5.87 -4.16
N GLU A 99 27.36 5.50 -5.31
CA GLU A 99 28.21 4.31 -5.43
C GLU A 99 29.50 4.42 -4.60
N ILE A 100 30.05 5.63 -4.43
CA ILE A 100 31.19 5.89 -3.53
C ILE A 100 30.76 5.75 -2.07
N GLU A 101 29.62 6.32 -1.68
CA GLU A 101 29.07 6.21 -0.33
C GLU A 101 28.87 4.75 0.08
N GLU A 102 28.25 3.93 -0.79
CA GLU A 102 28.03 2.50 -0.53
C GLU A 102 29.34 1.71 -0.34
N LYS A 103 30.39 2.02 -1.13
CA LYS A 103 31.71 1.39 -0.94
C LYS A 103 32.30 1.73 0.42
N ILE A 104 32.23 2.99 0.83
CA ILE A 104 32.73 3.44 2.13
C ILE A 104 31.91 2.85 3.28
N LEU A 105 30.58 2.73 3.14
CA LEU A 105 29.74 2.05 4.13
C LEU A 105 30.16 0.59 4.33
N MET A 106 30.48 -0.13 3.25
CA MET A 106 31.00 -1.50 3.33
C MET A 106 32.37 -1.59 4.03
N GLU A 107 33.23 -0.58 3.87
CA GLU A 107 34.50 -0.50 4.61
C GLU A 107 34.30 -0.25 6.11
N ILE A 108 33.38 0.65 6.46
CA ILE A 108 33.08 1.04 7.85
C ILE A 108 32.26 -0.03 8.58
N LEU A 109 31.51 -0.86 7.84
CA LEU A 109 30.55 -1.84 8.38
C LEU A 109 31.06 -2.63 9.59
N PRO A 110 32.26 -3.25 9.59
CA PRO A 110 32.72 -4.03 10.73
C PRO A 110 32.88 -3.18 12.01
N GLU A 111 33.41 -1.95 11.86
CA GLU A 111 33.62 -1.03 12.99
C GLU A 111 32.28 -0.46 13.47
N ALA A 112 31.39 -0.05 12.56
CA ALA A 112 30.06 0.43 12.90
C ALA A 112 29.21 -0.63 13.63
N PHE A 113 29.26 -1.88 13.18
CA PHE A 113 28.53 -2.98 13.85
C PHE A 113 29.07 -3.23 15.25
N ALA A 114 30.39 -3.16 15.42
CA ALA A 114 31.02 -3.27 16.72
C ALA A 114 30.64 -2.11 17.67
N VAL A 115 30.51 -0.87 17.15
CA VAL A 115 30.02 0.28 17.94
C VAL A 115 28.60 0.02 18.47
N VAL A 116 27.67 -0.41 17.61
CA VAL A 116 26.29 -0.71 18.01
C VAL A 116 26.23 -1.86 19.01
N LYS A 117 26.99 -2.94 18.77
CA LYS A 117 27.06 -4.09 19.66
C LYS A 117 27.62 -3.72 21.04
N GLU A 118 28.72 -2.96 21.08
CA GLU A 118 29.31 -2.50 22.34
C GLU A 118 28.35 -1.55 23.08
N THR A 119 27.63 -0.69 22.35
CA THR A 119 26.59 0.17 22.94
C THR A 119 25.51 -0.68 23.62
N ALA A 120 24.96 -1.68 22.92
CA ALA A 120 23.98 -2.61 23.49
C ALA A 120 24.52 -3.33 24.74
N LYS A 121 25.79 -3.73 24.73
CA LYS A 121 26.47 -4.35 25.87
C LYS A 121 26.61 -3.40 27.06
N ARG A 122 26.92 -2.12 26.83
CA ARG A 122 27.02 -1.10 27.90
C ARG A 122 25.67 -0.83 28.55
N PHE A 123 24.59 -0.68 27.77
CA PHE A 123 23.24 -0.51 28.28
C PHE A 123 22.76 -1.74 29.08
N LYS A 124 23.15 -2.94 28.66
CA LYS A 124 22.83 -4.17 29.40
C LYS A 124 23.54 -4.24 30.75
N ASN A 125 24.82 -3.91 30.78
CA ASN A 125 25.66 -4.12 31.96
C ASN A 125 25.59 -2.98 32.99
N ASN A 126 25.13 -1.79 32.58
CA ASN A 126 25.09 -0.61 33.43
C ASN A 126 23.66 -0.04 33.50
N PRO A 127 23.13 0.26 34.70
CA PRO A 127 21.82 0.88 34.85
C PRO A 127 21.78 2.34 34.33
N GLU A 128 22.91 3.03 34.46
CA GLU A 128 23.12 4.39 33.96
C GLU A 128 24.48 4.51 33.26
N ILE A 129 24.52 5.29 32.18
CA ILE A 129 25.72 5.59 31.40
C ILE A 129 25.91 7.11 31.42
N GLU A 130 27.02 7.57 31.99
CA GLU A 130 27.36 9.00 32.03
C GLU A 130 28.23 9.39 30.83
N VAL A 131 27.87 10.50 30.18
CA VAL A 131 28.57 11.11 29.03
C VAL A 131 28.53 12.64 29.09
N THR A 132 29.36 13.28 28.28
CA THR A 132 29.35 14.73 28.09
C THR A 132 28.06 15.17 27.37
N ALA A 133 27.39 16.21 27.88
CA ALA A 133 26.11 16.67 27.36
C ALA A 133 26.27 17.43 26.03
N THR A 134 25.64 16.93 24.97
CA THR A 134 25.51 17.61 23.68
C THR A 134 24.22 18.44 23.60
N PRO A 135 24.09 19.40 22.66
CA PRO A 135 22.83 20.11 22.44
C PRO A 135 21.64 19.17 22.16
N PHE A 136 21.90 18.06 21.46
CA PHE A 136 20.88 17.06 21.15
C PHE A 136 20.42 16.31 22.41
N ASP A 137 21.34 15.98 23.32
CA ASP A 137 20.98 15.35 24.60
C ASP A 137 20.07 16.25 25.45
N ARG A 138 20.34 17.56 25.45
CA ARG A 138 19.51 18.55 26.17
C ARG A 138 18.10 18.62 25.58
N GLU A 139 17.97 18.59 24.27
CA GLU A 139 16.67 18.52 23.58
C GLU A 139 15.91 17.22 23.95
N LEU A 140 16.58 16.07 23.91
CA LEU A 140 15.98 14.79 24.26
C LEU A 140 15.54 14.74 25.73
N SER A 141 16.32 15.30 26.65
CA SER A 141 15.99 15.30 28.09
C SER A 141 14.67 16.01 28.44
N ALA A 142 14.18 16.89 27.54
CA ALA A 142 12.89 17.55 27.72
C ALA A 142 11.70 16.64 27.45
N THR A 143 11.86 15.61 26.61
CA THR A 143 10.76 14.76 26.12
C THR A 143 10.94 13.27 26.42
N LYS A 144 12.17 12.83 26.70
CA LYS A 144 12.54 11.42 26.87
C LYS A 144 13.00 11.14 28.29
N SER A 145 12.36 10.18 28.95
CA SER A 145 12.64 9.83 30.35
C SER A 145 13.99 9.14 30.55
N TYR A 146 14.60 8.58 29.51
CA TYR A 146 15.88 7.88 29.58
C TYR A 146 17.10 8.80 29.46
N VAL A 147 16.91 10.11 29.32
CA VAL A 147 17.99 11.11 29.26
C VAL A 147 17.80 12.12 30.37
N GLU A 148 18.76 12.19 31.29
CA GLU A 148 18.72 13.10 32.43
C GLU A 148 19.96 13.99 32.47
N VAL A 149 19.76 15.31 32.39
CA VAL A 149 20.87 16.28 32.49
C VAL A 149 21.29 16.43 33.95
N VAL A 150 22.58 16.24 34.23
CA VAL A 150 23.17 16.33 35.58
C VAL A 150 24.15 17.50 35.60
N GLY A 151 23.75 18.62 36.22
CA GLY A 151 24.53 19.86 36.19
C GLY A 151 24.50 20.53 34.81
N GLU A 152 25.56 21.27 34.44
CA GLU A 152 25.63 21.99 33.16
C GLU A 152 26.33 21.19 32.03
N GLU A 153 27.23 20.26 32.39
CA GLU A 153 28.17 19.62 31.44
C GLU A 153 27.91 18.12 31.18
N LYS A 154 27.14 17.43 32.02
CA LYS A 154 26.97 15.97 31.95
C LYS A 154 25.54 15.54 31.75
N VAL A 155 25.36 14.38 31.13
CA VAL A 155 24.07 13.73 30.95
C VAL A 155 24.17 12.25 31.29
N LYS A 156 23.13 11.71 31.93
CA LYS A 156 22.96 10.30 32.25
C LYS A 156 21.94 9.67 31.31
N TRP A 157 22.32 8.54 30.76
CA TRP A 157 21.45 7.68 29.94
C TRP A 157 21.03 6.46 30.74
N HIS A 158 19.73 6.29 30.93
CA HIS A 158 19.16 5.17 31.69
C HIS A 158 18.95 3.95 30.79
N ASN A 159 19.12 2.75 31.35
CA ASN A 159 18.91 1.51 30.60
C ASN A 159 17.46 0.98 30.63
N SER A 160 16.55 1.71 31.26
CA SER A 160 15.12 1.41 31.33
C SER A 160 14.30 2.56 30.77
N TRP A 161 13.28 2.25 29.95
CA TRP A 161 12.37 3.25 29.39
C TRP A 161 11.01 2.67 29.02
N ASP A 162 10.05 3.57 28.79
CA ASP A 162 8.74 3.20 28.24
C ASP A 162 8.83 2.92 26.74
N ALA A 163 8.39 1.73 26.32
CA ALA A 163 8.22 1.35 24.93
C ALA A 163 6.73 1.10 24.64
N ALA A 164 6.02 2.16 24.24
CA ALA A 164 4.59 2.14 23.90
C ALA A 164 3.65 1.75 25.08
N GLY A 165 3.93 2.27 26.27
CA GLY A 165 3.15 2.07 27.49
C GLY A 165 3.56 0.84 28.31
N LYS A 166 4.77 0.32 28.08
CA LYS A 166 5.37 -0.77 28.85
C LYS A 166 6.81 -0.42 29.17
N GLU A 167 7.15 -0.47 30.45
CA GLU A 167 8.52 -0.30 30.91
C GLU A 167 9.39 -1.49 30.47
N VAL A 168 10.51 -1.19 29.81
CA VAL A 168 11.46 -2.17 29.29
C VAL A 168 12.85 -1.82 29.79
N VAL A 169 13.49 -2.80 30.43
CA VAL A 169 14.92 -2.76 30.75
C VAL A 169 15.70 -3.41 29.60
N TRP A 170 16.75 -2.73 29.14
CA TRP A 170 17.62 -3.25 28.09
C TRP A 170 18.49 -4.40 28.62
N ASP A 171 18.27 -5.62 28.11
CA ASP A 171 18.97 -6.84 28.55
C ASP A 171 19.60 -7.63 27.37
N MET A 172 19.87 -6.95 26.26
CA MET A 172 20.22 -7.59 24.98
C MET A 172 21.62 -7.23 24.50
N VAL A 173 22.32 -8.21 23.92
CA VAL A 173 23.59 -8.04 23.19
C VAL A 173 23.51 -8.88 21.93
N HIS A 174 24.07 -8.37 20.83
CA HIS A 174 24.00 -9.07 19.56
C HIS A 174 24.76 -10.40 19.58
N TYR A 175 24.14 -11.47 19.05
CA TYR A 175 24.78 -12.75 18.77
C TYR A 175 25.56 -12.72 17.44
N ASP A 176 26.50 -13.64 17.26
CA ASP A 176 27.30 -13.73 16.04
C ASP A 176 26.43 -13.93 14.78
N VAL A 177 25.39 -14.77 14.88
CA VAL A 177 24.43 -14.98 13.78
C VAL A 177 23.65 -13.72 13.42
N GLN A 178 23.46 -12.81 14.37
CA GLN A 178 22.79 -11.52 14.14
C GLN A 178 23.70 -10.54 13.38
N LEU A 179 25.02 -10.62 13.56
CA LEU A 179 25.98 -9.85 12.75
C LEU A 179 25.96 -10.31 11.27
N ILE A 180 25.81 -11.62 11.03
CA ILE A 180 25.62 -12.17 9.67
C ILE A 180 24.32 -11.63 9.06
N GLY A 181 23.22 -11.70 9.82
CA GLY A 181 21.91 -11.16 9.40
C GLY A 181 21.96 -9.67 9.09
N GLY A 182 22.60 -8.87 9.96
CA GLY A 182 22.78 -7.44 9.75
C GLY A 182 23.59 -7.12 8.48
N THR A 183 24.61 -7.94 8.19
CA THR A 183 25.42 -7.79 6.97
C THR A 183 24.59 -8.13 5.72
N ALA A 184 23.78 -9.19 5.77
CA ALA A 184 22.86 -9.54 4.69
C ALA A 184 21.88 -8.40 4.39
N LEU A 185 21.29 -7.80 5.43
CA LEU A 185 20.39 -6.66 5.29
C LEU A 185 21.09 -5.44 4.68
N HIS A 186 22.31 -5.11 5.10
CA HIS A 186 23.05 -3.99 4.50
C HIS A 186 23.36 -4.23 3.01
N GLN A 187 23.61 -5.48 2.59
CA GLN A 187 23.82 -5.84 1.18
C GLN A 187 22.55 -5.84 0.31
N GLY A 188 21.40 -5.42 0.85
CA GLY A 188 20.14 -5.43 0.11
C GLY A 188 19.56 -6.83 -0.12
N LYS A 189 19.74 -7.73 0.86
CA LYS A 189 19.22 -9.11 0.81
C LYS A 189 18.12 -9.32 1.84
N ILE A 190 17.41 -10.44 1.70
CA ILE A 190 16.48 -10.92 2.72
C ILE A 190 17.22 -11.82 3.70
N ALA A 191 17.24 -11.43 4.97
CA ALA A 191 17.74 -12.27 6.06
C ALA A 191 16.60 -13.15 6.60
N GLU A 192 16.59 -14.44 6.25
CA GLU A 192 15.70 -15.40 6.88
C GLU A 192 16.26 -15.81 8.24
N MET A 193 15.65 -15.28 9.31
CA MET A 193 15.99 -15.54 10.70
C MET A 193 14.76 -16.07 11.43
N GLN A 194 14.89 -17.26 12.02
CA GLN A 194 13.77 -17.89 12.73
C GLN A 194 13.19 -16.99 13.84
N THR A 195 11.91 -17.16 14.12
CA THR A 195 11.23 -16.34 15.13
C THR A 195 11.90 -16.52 16.50
N GLY A 196 12.24 -15.42 17.18
CA GLY A 196 12.99 -15.44 18.44
C GLY A 196 14.51 -15.33 18.29
N GLU A 197 15.05 -15.22 17.06
CA GLU A 197 16.48 -14.89 16.83
C GLU A 197 16.78 -13.38 16.99
N GLY A 198 15.81 -12.55 17.38
CA GLY A 198 16.02 -11.12 17.65
C GLY A 198 16.04 -10.21 16.42
N LYS A 199 15.10 -10.39 15.48
CA LYS A 199 14.99 -9.60 14.22
C LYS A 199 15.02 -8.08 14.45
N THR A 200 14.24 -7.57 15.39
CA THR A 200 14.22 -6.14 15.76
C THR A 200 15.61 -5.63 16.18
N LEU A 201 16.35 -6.42 16.97
CA LEU A 201 17.71 -6.07 17.38
C LEU A 201 18.70 -6.15 16.22
N VAL A 202 18.59 -7.15 15.34
CA VAL A 202 19.45 -7.30 14.15
C VAL A 202 19.36 -6.06 13.26
N ALA A 203 18.15 -5.52 13.06
CA ALA A 203 17.94 -4.35 12.22
C ALA A 203 18.71 -3.10 12.68
N THR A 204 19.02 -2.98 13.98
CA THR A 204 19.79 -1.83 14.49
C THR A 204 21.16 -1.66 13.82
N LEU A 205 21.80 -2.76 13.42
CA LEU A 205 23.12 -2.76 12.80
C LEU A 205 23.12 -2.07 11.42
N PRO A 206 22.35 -2.54 10.40
CA PRO A 206 22.29 -1.89 9.11
C PRO A 206 21.55 -0.55 9.15
N VAL A 207 20.59 -0.33 10.07
CA VAL A 207 19.92 0.97 10.21
C VAL A 207 20.92 2.04 10.63
N TYR A 208 21.70 1.79 11.68
CA TYR A 208 22.75 2.72 12.13
C TYR A 208 23.73 3.01 11.01
N LEU A 209 24.26 1.97 10.35
CA LEU A 209 25.24 2.12 9.28
C LEU A 209 24.73 2.99 8.12
N ASN A 210 23.52 2.71 7.61
CA ASN A 210 22.99 3.44 6.46
C ASN A 210 22.49 4.85 6.81
N ALA A 211 22.08 5.09 8.06
CA ALA A 211 21.71 6.40 8.56
C ALA A 211 22.90 7.38 8.60
N LEU A 212 24.15 6.89 8.65
CA LEU A 212 25.36 7.72 8.59
C LEU A 212 25.45 8.58 7.32
N SER A 213 24.81 8.17 6.23
CA SER A 213 24.77 8.92 4.96
C SER A 213 23.95 10.22 5.06
N GLY A 214 23.05 10.34 6.03
CA GLY A 214 22.09 11.45 6.14
C GLY A 214 20.98 11.45 5.08
N ARG A 215 20.96 10.47 4.16
CA ARG A 215 19.90 10.30 3.15
C ARG A 215 18.64 9.64 3.70
N GLY A 216 18.76 9.00 4.87
CA GLY A 216 17.65 8.39 5.57
C GLY A 216 17.48 6.90 5.46
N VAL A 217 16.80 6.35 6.46
CA VAL A 217 16.42 4.93 6.51
C VAL A 217 14.95 4.80 6.89
N HIS A 218 14.19 4.01 6.13
CA HIS A 218 12.82 3.65 6.44
C HIS A 218 12.77 2.21 6.99
N LEU A 219 12.26 2.04 8.21
CA LEU A 219 11.95 0.72 8.76
C LEU A 219 10.45 0.48 8.68
N VAL A 220 10.07 -0.48 7.84
CA VAL A 220 8.68 -0.81 7.56
C VAL A 220 8.25 -1.99 8.39
N THR A 221 7.11 -1.85 9.08
CA THR A 221 6.49 -2.93 9.87
C THR A 221 5.07 -3.23 9.39
N VAL A 222 4.49 -4.32 9.88
CA VAL A 222 3.17 -4.83 9.46
C VAL A 222 2.00 -4.05 10.09
N ASN A 223 2.20 -3.33 11.19
CA ASN A 223 1.16 -2.53 11.83
C ASN A 223 1.73 -1.37 12.64
N ASP A 224 0.87 -0.42 12.97
CA ASP A 224 1.23 0.83 13.63
C ASP A 224 1.75 0.61 15.07
N TYR A 225 1.18 -0.36 15.79
CA TYR A 225 1.65 -0.72 17.14
C TYR A 225 3.11 -1.19 17.12
N LEU A 226 3.49 -2.07 16.20
CA LEU A 226 4.87 -2.54 16.04
C LEU A 226 5.80 -1.39 15.63
N ALA A 227 5.38 -0.53 14.70
CA ALA A 227 6.14 0.66 14.31
C ALA A 227 6.43 1.57 15.52
N LYS A 228 5.39 1.89 16.31
CA LYS A 228 5.47 2.74 17.51
C LYS A 228 6.29 2.10 18.63
N ARG A 229 6.08 0.80 18.88
CA ARG A 229 6.83 0.04 19.89
C ARG A 229 8.30 -0.06 19.52
N ASP A 230 8.62 -0.49 18.30
CA ASP A 230 10.01 -0.77 17.91
C ASP A 230 10.82 0.52 17.72
N SER A 231 10.18 1.61 17.26
CA SER A 231 10.80 2.94 17.26
C SER A 231 11.15 3.39 18.68
N ALA A 232 10.20 3.35 19.61
CA ALA A 232 10.45 3.73 21.01
C ALA A 232 11.46 2.79 21.70
N TRP A 233 11.40 1.49 21.39
CA TRP A 233 12.26 0.50 22.02
C TRP A 233 13.71 0.61 21.54
N MET A 234 13.96 0.82 20.25
CA MET A 234 15.32 0.89 19.70
C MET A 234 15.91 2.31 19.69
N ALA A 235 15.08 3.36 19.83
CA ALA A 235 15.51 4.76 19.78
C ALA A 235 16.74 5.07 20.62
N PRO A 236 16.85 4.65 21.91
CA PRO A 236 18.01 5.03 22.73
C PRO A 236 19.35 4.52 22.18
N ILE A 237 19.36 3.40 21.46
CA ILE A 237 20.58 2.87 20.83
C ILE A 237 21.08 3.80 19.71
N PHE A 238 20.17 4.45 18.98
CA PHE A 238 20.53 5.37 17.90
C PHE A 238 20.72 6.81 18.40
N GLU A 239 19.85 7.27 19.29
CA GLU A 239 19.87 8.61 19.86
C GLU A 239 21.10 8.85 20.73
N PHE A 240 21.61 7.82 21.43
CA PHE A 240 22.89 7.89 22.14
C PHE A 240 24.04 8.28 21.19
N HIS A 241 23.97 7.87 19.92
CA HIS A 241 24.92 8.22 18.87
C HIS A 241 24.55 9.48 18.07
N GLY A 242 23.58 10.27 18.55
CA GLY A 242 23.21 11.54 17.93
C GLY A 242 22.39 11.39 16.65
N MET A 243 21.67 10.28 16.47
CA MET A 243 20.72 10.08 15.37
C MET A 243 19.29 10.35 15.83
N ARG A 244 18.51 11.03 15.01
CA ARG A 244 17.08 11.25 15.26
C ARG A 244 16.26 10.05 14.78
N VAL A 245 15.34 9.60 15.63
CA VAL A 245 14.39 8.51 15.33
C VAL A 245 12.98 9.02 15.52
N ASP A 246 12.11 8.78 14.55
CA ASP A 246 10.68 9.07 14.70
C ASP A 246 9.83 8.00 14.01
N CYS A 247 8.54 7.96 14.32
CA CYS A 247 7.56 7.08 13.70
C CYS A 247 6.42 7.89 13.10
N ILE A 248 6.19 7.70 11.81
CA ILE A 248 5.18 8.46 11.07
C ILE A 248 3.77 8.18 11.58
N ASP A 249 3.50 6.98 12.11
CA ASP A 249 2.20 6.59 12.66
C ASP A 249 1.82 7.34 13.96
N TYR A 250 2.71 8.15 14.56
CA TYR A 250 2.35 9.10 15.62
C TYR A 250 1.68 10.36 15.08
N HIS A 251 1.91 10.69 13.81
CA HIS A 251 1.56 11.97 13.23
C HIS A 251 0.48 11.81 12.17
N GLN A 252 -0.51 12.70 12.19
CA GLN A 252 -1.52 12.73 11.13
C GLN A 252 -0.87 13.10 9.78
N PRO A 253 -1.39 12.57 8.66
CA PRO A 253 -0.90 12.93 7.32
C PRO A 253 -0.88 14.43 7.03
N ASN A 254 0.04 14.86 6.18
CA ASN A 254 0.22 16.27 5.72
C ASN A 254 0.42 17.31 6.84
N THR A 255 0.72 16.89 8.07
CA THR A 255 1.02 17.80 9.19
C THR A 255 2.51 18.16 9.25
N GLU A 256 2.83 19.24 9.97
CA GLU A 256 4.24 19.58 10.26
C GLU A 256 4.94 18.44 11.03
N GLY A 257 4.25 17.79 11.97
CA GLY A 257 4.78 16.62 12.69
C GLY A 257 5.18 15.50 11.75
N ARG A 258 4.36 15.20 10.72
CA ARG A 258 4.67 14.21 9.68
C ARG A 258 5.93 14.57 8.90
N ARG A 259 6.09 15.85 8.52
CA ARG A 259 7.30 16.35 7.83
C ARG A 259 8.54 16.25 8.72
N GLN A 260 8.43 16.57 9.99
CA GLN A 260 9.55 16.44 10.94
C GLN A 260 9.93 14.98 11.16
N ALA A 261 8.96 14.06 11.18
CA ALA A 261 9.24 12.63 11.26
C ALA A 261 10.08 12.14 10.08
N TYR A 262 9.77 12.54 8.85
CA TYR A 262 10.59 12.18 7.67
C TYR A 262 11.96 12.85 7.62
N LYS A 263 12.15 13.99 8.31
CA LYS A 263 13.46 14.65 8.46
C LYS A 263 14.38 13.93 9.45
N ALA A 264 13.87 13.01 10.26
CA ALA A 264 14.70 12.19 11.14
C ALA A 264 15.70 11.33 10.34
N ASP A 265 16.80 10.90 10.95
CA ASP A 265 17.75 10.00 10.28
C ASP A 265 17.09 8.62 10.01
N ILE A 266 16.25 8.18 10.94
CA ILE A 266 15.57 6.88 10.94
C ILE A 266 14.07 7.08 11.12
N VAL A 267 13.29 6.50 10.21
CA VAL A 267 11.83 6.67 10.16
C VAL A 267 11.18 5.31 10.23
N TYR A 268 10.39 5.07 11.27
CA TYR A 268 9.55 3.87 11.40
C TYR A 268 8.16 4.13 10.85
N GLY A 269 7.53 3.12 10.24
CA GLY A 269 6.15 3.23 9.81
C GLY A 269 5.58 1.94 9.26
N THR A 270 4.31 1.99 8.85
CA THR A 270 3.67 0.90 8.09
C THR A 270 3.83 1.08 6.59
N ASN A 271 3.81 -0.03 5.85
CA ASN A 271 3.86 -0.04 4.37
C ASN A 271 2.78 0.86 3.74
N ASN A 272 1.57 0.82 4.28
CA ASN A 272 0.44 1.62 3.82
C ASN A 272 0.73 3.12 4.00
N GLU A 273 1.20 3.54 5.18
CA GLU A 273 1.47 4.95 5.46
C GLU A 273 2.58 5.51 4.57
N PHE A 274 3.66 4.76 4.38
CA PHE A 274 4.73 5.13 3.45
C PHE A 274 4.21 5.25 2.00
N GLY A 275 3.42 4.29 1.53
CA GLY A 275 2.90 4.34 0.15
C GLY A 275 1.85 5.43 -0.07
N PHE A 276 0.99 5.71 0.92
CA PHE A 276 0.02 6.81 0.82
C PHE A 276 0.66 8.18 0.89
N ASP A 277 1.72 8.36 1.69
CA ASP A 277 2.48 9.61 1.69
C ASP A 277 3.15 9.84 0.33
N TYR A 278 3.69 8.79 -0.30
CA TYR A 278 4.19 8.90 -1.67
C TYR A 278 3.08 9.32 -2.66
N LEU A 279 1.89 8.72 -2.59
CA LEU A 279 0.78 9.11 -3.47
C LEU A 279 0.33 10.56 -3.21
N ARG A 280 0.26 10.99 -1.94
CA ARG A 280 -0.11 12.36 -1.55
C ARG A 280 0.94 13.38 -2.01
N ASP A 281 2.22 13.07 -1.88
CA ASP A 281 3.31 13.92 -2.31
C ASP A 281 3.26 14.18 -3.82
N ASN A 282 2.90 13.18 -4.62
CA ASN A 282 2.73 13.35 -6.07
C ASN A 282 1.44 14.10 -6.47
N MET A 283 0.55 14.36 -5.51
CA MET A 283 -0.63 15.22 -5.65
C MET A 283 -0.45 16.60 -4.99
N ALA A 284 0.72 16.88 -4.40
CA ALA A 284 0.99 18.14 -3.75
C ALA A 284 1.03 19.30 -4.76
N ASN A 285 0.44 20.43 -4.38
CA ASN A 285 0.39 21.66 -5.17
C ASN A 285 1.48 22.67 -4.79
N ALA A 286 2.23 22.42 -3.73
CA ALA A 286 3.33 23.27 -3.28
C ALA A 286 4.46 22.42 -2.66
N PRO A 287 5.74 22.79 -2.83
CA PRO A 287 6.87 22.06 -2.26
C PRO A 287 6.79 21.89 -0.74
N GLU A 288 6.27 22.89 -0.01
CA GLU A 288 6.11 22.84 1.44
C GLU A 288 5.14 21.76 1.94
N ASN A 289 4.29 21.24 1.05
CA ASN A 289 3.32 20.19 1.37
C ASN A 289 3.90 18.78 1.24
N LEU A 290 5.10 18.64 0.64
CA LEU A 290 5.78 17.34 0.54
C LEU A 290 6.23 16.87 1.91
N VAL A 291 5.99 15.59 2.21
CA VAL A 291 6.40 14.98 3.48
C VAL A 291 7.61 14.09 3.34
N GLN A 292 7.72 13.32 2.26
CA GLN A 292 8.83 12.39 2.05
C GLN A 292 10.07 13.09 1.50
N ARG A 293 11.21 12.43 1.72
CA ARG A 293 12.49 12.73 1.10
C ARG A 293 12.85 11.65 0.06
N GLU A 294 14.07 11.70 -0.45
CA GLU A 294 14.62 10.64 -1.32
C GLU A 294 14.43 9.24 -0.70
N LEU A 295 13.95 8.29 -1.52
CA LEU A 295 13.76 6.90 -1.13
C LEU A 295 15.11 6.16 -1.16
N ASN A 296 15.87 6.30 -0.08
CA ASN A 296 17.24 5.78 0.00
C ASN A 296 17.31 4.28 0.38
N PHE A 297 17.08 3.96 1.65
CA PHE A 297 17.18 2.58 2.15
C PHE A 297 15.93 2.18 2.93
N ALA A 298 15.32 1.06 2.55
CA ALA A 298 14.21 0.45 3.30
C ALA A 298 14.57 -0.93 3.81
N ILE A 299 14.26 -1.19 5.09
CA ILE A 299 14.21 -2.53 5.66
C ILE A 299 12.76 -2.87 5.94
N VAL A 300 12.28 -3.94 5.32
CA VAL A 300 10.92 -4.46 5.54
C VAL A 300 10.98 -5.59 6.57
N ASP A 301 10.45 -5.34 7.76
CA ASP A 301 10.19 -6.41 8.73
C ASP A 301 9.01 -7.25 8.27
N GLU A 302 9.10 -8.56 8.49
CA GLU A 302 8.12 -9.54 8.02
C GLU A 302 7.87 -9.38 6.51
N VAL A 303 8.97 -9.32 5.74
CA VAL A 303 8.99 -9.03 4.30
C VAL A 303 8.06 -9.92 3.48
N ASP A 304 7.87 -11.16 3.91
CA ASP A 304 6.96 -12.11 3.28
C ASP A 304 5.49 -11.72 3.41
N SER A 305 5.09 -10.99 4.44
CA SER A 305 3.72 -10.50 4.50
C SER A 305 3.55 -9.13 3.86
N VAL A 306 4.54 -8.27 3.94
CA VAL A 306 4.43 -6.95 3.30
C VAL A 306 4.57 -7.05 1.77
N LEU A 307 5.52 -7.83 1.26
CA LEU A 307 5.83 -7.89 -0.18
C LEU A 307 5.14 -9.05 -0.92
N ILE A 308 4.50 -9.99 -0.21
CA ILE A 308 3.76 -11.10 -0.84
C ILE A 308 2.28 -11.08 -0.46
N ASP A 309 1.95 -11.08 0.83
CA ASP A 309 0.54 -11.12 1.29
C ASP A 309 -0.19 -9.81 0.99
N ASP A 310 0.33 -8.67 1.46
CA ASP A 310 -0.27 -7.34 1.28
C ASP A 310 -0.18 -6.84 -0.18
N ALA A 311 0.78 -7.37 -0.95
CA ALA A 311 1.06 -6.99 -2.33
C ALA A 311 -0.01 -7.46 -3.34
N ARG A 312 -1.09 -8.09 -2.86
CA ARG A 312 -2.26 -8.50 -3.67
C ARG A 312 -3.15 -7.33 -4.07
N THR A 313 -3.12 -6.23 -3.33
CA THR A 313 -3.98 -5.07 -3.54
C THR A 313 -3.13 -3.82 -3.73
N PRO A 314 -3.36 -3.02 -4.78
CA PRO A 314 -2.67 -1.74 -4.94
C PRO A 314 -3.16 -0.72 -3.89
N LEU A 315 -2.33 0.27 -3.60
CA LEU A 315 -2.69 1.45 -2.84
C LEU A 315 -3.38 2.43 -3.78
N ILE A 316 -4.57 2.93 -3.40
CA ILE A 316 -5.39 3.81 -4.23
C ILE A 316 -5.88 4.99 -3.38
N ILE A 317 -5.73 6.20 -3.92
CA ILE A 317 -6.42 7.41 -3.47
C ILE A 317 -7.55 7.67 -4.46
N SER A 318 -8.76 7.85 -3.96
CA SER A 318 -9.93 8.11 -4.79
C SER A 318 -10.63 9.39 -4.35
N GLY A 319 -11.42 10.00 -5.23
CA GLY A 319 -12.27 11.13 -4.88
C GLY A 319 -13.68 10.97 -5.45
N PRO A 320 -14.67 11.68 -4.89
CA PRO A 320 -16.04 11.61 -5.37
C PRO A 320 -16.14 12.11 -6.81
N VAL A 321 -16.94 11.41 -7.63
CA VAL A 321 -17.22 11.84 -9.00
C VAL A 321 -18.39 12.84 -8.98
N PRO A 322 -18.27 14.02 -9.63
CA PRO A 322 -19.32 15.04 -9.66
C PRO A 322 -20.69 14.57 -10.23
N GLN A 323 -20.73 13.43 -10.92
CA GLN A 323 -21.94 12.82 -11.50
C GLN A 323 -22.13 11.34 -11.07
N GLY A 324 -21.75 10.99 -9.83
CA GLY A 324 -21.78 9.62 -9.31
C GLY A 324 -23.17 8.98 -9.12
N ASP A 325 -24.26 9.72 -9.33
CA ASP A 325 -25.65 9.27 -9.09
C ASP A 325 -26.26 8.42 -10.22
N ARG A 326 -25.46 7.89 -11.15
CA ARG A 326 -25.98 7.12 -12.31
C ARG A 326 -26.26 5.63 -12.03
N GLN A 327 -25.77 5.08 -10.92
CA GLN A 327 -25.84 3.63 -10.67
C GLN A 327 -27.16 3.23 -10.00
N GLU A 328 -27.99 2.47 -10.73
CA GLU A 328 -29.34 2.03 -10.35
C GLU A 328 -29.35 0.89 -9.28
N PHE A 329 -28.44 0.89 -8.28
CA PHE A 329 -28.35 -0.19 -7.28
C PHE A 329 -29.65 -0.41 -6.51
N ASP A 330 -30.30 0.68 -6.06
CA ASP A 330 -31.57 0.62 -5.34
C ASP A 330 -32.71 0.03 -6.18
N ALA A 331 -32.70 0.29 -7.49
CA ALA A 331 -33.73 -0.20 -8.40
C ALA A 331 -33.51 -1.68 -8.79
N LEU A 332 -32.26 -2.13 -8.91
CA LEU A 332 -31.91 -3.48 -9.34
C LEU A 332 -31.85 -4.49 -8.19
N ARG A 333 -31.48 -4.08 -6.98
CA ARG A 333 -31.33 -4.97 -5.82
C ARG A 333 -32.53 -5.89 -5.58
N PRO A 334 -33.80 -5.41 -5.55
CA PRO A 334 -34.94 -6.29 -5.31
C PRO A 334 -35.13 -7.38 -6.38
N LYS A 335 -34.66 -7.12 -7.61
CA LYS A 335 -34.73 -8.09 -8.72
C LYS A 335 -33.69 -9.19 -8.54
N VAL A 336 -32.46 -8.80 -8.19
CA VAL A 336 -31.36 -9.74 -7.93
C VAL A 336 -31.65 -10.63 -6.71
N GLU A 337 -32.17 -10.05 -5.63
CA GLU A 337 -32.54 -10.79 -4.43
C GLU A 337 -33.61 -11.86 -4.71
N LYS A 338 -34.62 -11.54 -5.53
CA LYS A 338 -35.66 -12.50 -5.95
C LYS A 338 -35.06 -13.67 -6.73
N ILE A 339 -34.21 -13.40 -7.71
CA ILE A 339 -33.57 -14.45 -8.52
C ILE A 339 -32.69 -15.36 -7.68
N PHE A 340 -31.89 -14.77 -6.79
CA PHE A 340 -31.03 -15.54 -5.87
C PHE A 340 -31.87 -16.49 -5.01
N ASN A 341 -32.96 -15.99 -4.43
CA ASN A 341 -33.84 -16.81 -3.57
C ASN A 341 -34.56 -17.92 -4.34
N ILE A 342 -35.06 -17.64 -5.56
CA ILE A 342 -35.71 -18.64 -6.41
C ILE A 342 -34.73 -19.75 -6.79
N GLN A 343 -33.53 -19.40 -7.27
CA GLN A 343 -32.50 -20.37 -7.61
C GLN A 343 -32.12 -21.22 -6.39
N ARG A 344 -31.95 -20.61 -5.21
CA ARG A 344 -31.64 -21.34 -3.98
C ARG A 344 -32.72 -22.36 -3.61
N GLU A 345 -34.00 -22.02 -3.77
CA GLU A 345 -35.11 -22.95 -3.49
C GLU A 345 -35.15 -24.10 -4.50
N GLU A 346 -35.01 -23.81 -5.80
CA GLU A 346 -34.96 -24.83 -6.85
C GLU A 346 -33.79 -25.79 -6.63
N LEU A 347 -32.60 -25.28 -6.34
CA LEU A 347 -31.42 -26.09 -6.07
C LEU A 347 -31.56 -26.95 -4.80
N GLY A 348 -32.30 -26.48 -3.80
CA GLY A 348 -32.67 -27.30 -2.64
C GLY A 348 -33.50 -28.53 -3.03
N LYS A 349 -34.46 -28.37 -3.96
CA LYS A 349 -35.28 -29.48 -4.49
C LYS A 349 -34.42 -30.41 -5.35
N THR A 350 -33.57 -29.86 -6.22
CA THR A 350 -32.65 -30.63 -7.07
C THR A 350 -31.65 -31.44 -6.24
N LEU A 351 -31.11 -30.89 -5.15
CA LEU A 351 -30.22 -31.60 -4.23
C LEU A 351 -30.93 -32.78 -3.55
N ASN A 352 -32.19 -32.61 -3.15
CA ASN A 352 -32.97 -33.71 -2.57
C ASN A 352 -33.28 -34.81 -3.61
N LYS A 353 -33.51 -34.43 -4.87
CA LYS A 353 -33.64 -35.39 -5.98
C LYS A 353 -32.34 -36.16 -6.21
N ALA A 354 -31.20 -35.46 -6.23
CA ALA A 354 -29.89 -36.10 -6.33
C ALA A 354 -29.68 -37.12 -5.19
N LYS A 355 -29.95 -36.74 -3.93
CA LYS A 355 -29.86 -37.65 -2.78
C LYS A 355 -30.68 -38.93 -2.96
N LYS A 356 -31.95 -38.81 -3.38
CA LYS A 356 -32.82 -39.97 -3.64
C LYS A 356 -32.24 -40.89 -4.73
N LEU A 357 -31.76 -40.32 -5.84
CA LEU A 357 -31.16 -41.11 -6.92
C LEU A 357 -29.88 -41.84 -6.47
N PHE A 358 -29.07 -41.21 -5.61
CA PHE A 358 -27.92 -41.87 -5.00
C PHE A 358 -28.33 -43.01 -4.06
N ASP A 359 -29.39 -42.84 -3.26
CA ASP A 359 -29.94 -43.89 -2.39
C ASP A 359 -30.55 -45.05 -3.21
N GLU A 360 -31.12 -44.76 -4.37
CA GLU A 360 -31.68 -45.73 -5.33
C GLU A 360 -30.61 -46.42 -6.19
N GLY A 361 -29.34 -45.97 -6.11
CA GLY A 361 -28.20 -46.54 -6.83
C GLY A 361 -27.95 -45.96 -8.23
N ASP A 362 -28.76 -44.99 -8.69
CA ASP A 362 -28.57 -44.30 -9.97
C ASP A 362 -27.56 -43.14 -9.83
N LYS A 363 -26.28 -43.50 -9.93
CA LYS A 363 -25.16 -42.57 -9.79
C LYS A 363 -25.01 -41.63 -11.00
N LYS A 364 -25.54 -41.98 -12.18
CA LYS A 364 -25.34 -41.17 -13.40
C LYS A 364 -26.25 -39.94 -13.37
N ASP A 365 -27.55 -40.16 -13.19
CA ASP A 365 -28.53 -39.08 -13.14
C ASP A 365 -28.48 -38.33 -11.81
N GLY A 366 -28.16 -39.03 -10.70
CA GLY A 366 -27.84 -38.39 -9.43
C GLY A 366 -26.62 -37.47 -9.54
N GLY A 367 -25.58 -37.88 -10.28
CA GLY A 367 -24.39 -37.08 -10.54
C GLY A 367 -24.66 -35.82 -11.37
N PHE A 368 -25.54 -35.91 -12.38
CA PHE A 368 -25.98 -34.76 -13.18
C PHE A 368 -26.66 -33.68 -12.33
N HIS A 369 -27.68 -34.06 -11.55
CA HIS A 369 -28.37 -33.12 -10.67
C HIS A 369 -27.45 -32.55 -9.58
N LEU A 370 -26.50 -33.35 -9.10
CA LEU A 370 -25.48 -32.89 -8.17
C LEU A 370 -24.57 -31.82 -8.79
N PHE A 371 -24.18 -31.99 -10.07
CA PHE A 371 -23.38 -31.00 -10.81
C PHE A 371 -24.15 -29.70 -11.07
N GLN A 372 -25.45 -29.78 -11.36
CA GLN A 372 -26.31 -28.58 -11.47
C GLN A 372 -26.34 -27.77 -10.17
N VAL A 373 -26.47 -28.43 -9.01
CA VAL A 373 -26.44 -27.75 -7.70
C VAL A 373 -25.07 -27.14 -7.43
N PHE A 374 -23.99 -27.83 -7.81
CA PHE A 374 -22.63 -27.32 -7.66
C PHE A 374 -22.35 -26.08 -8.52
N ARG A 375 -22.80 -26.07 -9.79
CA ARG A 375 -22.65 -24.92 -10.70
C ARG A 375 -23.52 -23.73 -10.31
N GLY A 376 -24.70 -23.98 -9.73
CA GLY A 376 -25.62 -22.93 -9.32
C GLY A 376 -25.30 -22.29 -7.97
N LEU A 377 -24.91 -23.06 -6.94
CA LEU A 377 -24.53 -22.58 -5.60
C LEU A 377 -23.46 -23.50 -4.96
N PRO A 378 -22.17 -23.34 -5.31
CA PRO A 378 -21.11 -24.24 -4.85
C PRO A 378 -20.85 -24.16 -3.33
N LYS A 379 -21.04 -22.98 -2.72
CA LYS A 379 -20.91 -22.74 -1.26
C LYS A 379 -22.14 -23.20 -0.45
N TYR A 380 -23.13 -23.84 -1.06
CA TYR A 380 -24.36 -24.24 -0.35
C TYR A 380 -24.08 -25.31 0.73
N LYS A 381 -24.23 -24.96 2.03
CA LYS A 381 -23.87 -25.84 3.16
C LYS A 381 -24.46 -27.27 3.07
N PRO A 382 -25.73 -27.48 2.68
CA PRO A 382 -26.29 -28.82 2.50
C PRO A 382 -25.65 -29.64 1.36
N LEU A 383 -25.16 -28.98 0.31
CA LEU A 383 -24.41 -29.62 -0.78
C LEU A 383 -23.05 -30.08 -0.27
N ILE A 384 -22.30 -29.20 0.41
CA ILE A 384 -20.97 -29.51 0.96
C ILE A 384 -21.03 -30.74 1.87
N LYS A 385 -22.03 -30.82 2.74
CA LYS A 385 -22.27 -31.97 3.62
C LYS A 385 -22.59 -33.26 2.86
N PHE A 386 -23.24 -33.18 1.70
CA PHE A 386 -23.53 -34.37 0.89
C PHE A 386 -22.28 -34.83 0.13
N LEU A 387 -21.44 -33.89 -0.32
CA LEU A 387 -20.17 -34.20 -0.98
C LEU A 387 -19.14 -34.89 -0.07
N SER A 388 -19.27 -34.80 1.26
CA SER A 388 -18.39 -35.53 2.18
C SER A 388 -18.78 -37.00 2.39
N GLN A 389 -19.91 -37.45 1.81
CA GLN A 389 -20.33 -38.85 1.83
C GLN A 389 -19.55 -39.72 0.83
N GLU A 390 -19.50 -41.03 1.09
CA GLU A 390 -18.69 -41.99 0.33
C GLU A 390 -19.09 -42.05 -1.15
N GLY A 391 -18.11 -41.89 -2.04
CA GLY A 391 -18.30 -41.98 -3.49
C GLY A 391 -19.04 -40.82 -4.19
N VAL A 392 -19.71 -39.93 -3.44
CA VAL A 392 -20.54 -38.83 -4.01
C VAL A 392 -19.68 -37.79 -4.74
N ARG A 393 -18.59 -37.34 -4.11
CA ARG A 393 -17.69 -36.35 -4.72
C ARG A 393 -16.91 -36.88 -5.91
N THR A 394 -16.51 -38.15 -5.87
CA THR A 394 -15.90 -38.82 -7.02
C THR A 394 -16.87 -38.85 -8.20
N GLN A 395 -18.16 -39.02 -7.93
CA GLN A 395 -19.18 -39.01 -8.96
C GLN A 395 -19.40 -37.59 -9.53
N LEU A 396 -19.47 -36.56 -8.69
CA LEU A 396 -19.51 -35.15 -9.14
C LEU A 396 -18.36 -34.85 -10.10
N GLN A 397 -17.13 -35.24 -9.76
CA GLN A 397 -15.95 -34.99 -10.59
C GLN A 397 -15.97 -35.74 -11.92
N LYS A 398 -16.49 -36.97 -11.94
CA LYS A 398 -16.68 -37.73 -13.19
C LYS A 398 -17.71 -37.04 -14.09
N THR A 399 -18.79 -36.55 -13.50
CA THR A 399 -19.80 -35.77 -14.22
C THR A 399 -19.22 -34.45 -14.72
N GLU A 400 -18.53 -33.69 -13.88
CA GLU A 400 -17.82 -32.44 -14.26
C GLU A 400 -16.86 -32.70 -15.43
N GLY A 401 -16.01 -33.73 -15.33
CA GLY A 401 -15.06 -34.08 -16.40
C GLY A 401 -15.72 -34.51 -17.72
N HIS A 402 -16.93 -35.07 -17.68
CA HIS A 402 -17.71 -35.38 -18.88
C HIS A 402 -18.19 -34.11 -19.57
N TYR A 403 -18.79 -33.18 -18.83
CA TYR A 403 -19.37 -31.96 -19.41
C TYR A 403 -18.32 -30.91 -19.79
N ILE A 404 -17.14 -30.94 -19.16
CA ILE A 404 -15.99 -30.11 -19.55
C ILE A 404 -15.25 -30.67 -20.78
N ALA A 405 -15.42 -31.96 -21.09
CA ALA A 405 -14.81 -32.57 -22.27
C ALA A 405 -15.26 -31.87 -23.57
N ASP A 406 -14.41 -31.94 -24.60
CA ASP A 406 -14.68 -31.34 -25.92
C ASP A 406 -15.04 -29.84 -25.88
N ASN A 407 -14.30 -29.07 -25.07
CA ASN A 407 -14.43 -27.61 -24.96
C ASN A 407 -15.83 -27.14 -24.54
N ASN A 408 -16.38 -27.73 -23.48
CA ASN A 408 -17.65 -27.33 -22.86
C ASN A 408 -18.90 -27.49 -23.76
N ARG A 409 -18.87 -28.34 -24.79
CA ARG A 409 -19.97 -28.46 -25.77
C ARG A 409 -21.33 -28.81 -25.14
N GLU A 410 -21.34 -29.64 -24.11
CA GLU A 410 -22.57 -30.11 -23.44
C GLU A 410 -22.92 -29.30 -22.18
N MET A 411 -22.14 -28.26 -21.85
CA MET A 411 -22.40 -27.40 -20.69
C MET A 411 -23.76 -26.68 -20.71
N PRO A 412 -24.31 -26.26 -21.87
CA PRO A 412 -25.64 -25.66 -21.91
C PRO A 412 -26.75 -26.56 -21.34
N GLU A 413 -26.63 -27.90 -21.40
CA GLU A 413 -27.61 -28.82 -20.83
C GLU A 413 -27.69 -28.74 -19.30
N VAL A 414 -26.56 -28.48 -18.66
CA VAL A 414 -26.46 -28.32 -17.21
C VAL A 414 -27.02 -26.96 -16.80
N ASP A 415 -26.74 -25.92 -17.58
CA ASP A 415 -27.08 -24.52 -17.29
C ASP A 415 -28.52 -24.15 -17.61
N GLN A 416 -29.18 -24.90 -18.50
CA GLN A 416 -30.54 -24.60 -18.98
C GLN A 416 -31.56 -24.34 -17.86
N HIS A 417 -31.40 -25.00 -16.71
CA HIS A 417 -32.31 -24.88 -15.58
C HIS A 417 -31.93 -23.78 -14.57
N LEU A 418 -30.71 -23.25 -14.63
CA LEU A 418 -30.19 -22.24 -13.73
C LEU A 418 -30.57 -20.85 -14.25
N TYR A 419 -30.72 -19.87 -13.34
CA TYR A 419 -30.90 -18.45 -13.66
C TYR A 419 -29.55 -17.72 -13.75
N PHE A 420 -28.55 -18.21 -13.01
CA PHE A 420 -27.17 -17.75 -13.08
C PHE A 420 -26.22 -18.90 -12.76
N VAL A 421 -24.98 -18.80 -13.23
CA VAL A 421 -23.92 -19.80 -13.02
C VAL A 421 -22.79 -19.16 -12.23
N ILE A 422 -22.18 -19.92 -11.31
CA ILE A 422 -21.04 -19.47 -10.52
C ILE A 422 -19.81 -20.30 -10.91
N ASP A 423 -18.74 -19.61 -11.31
CA ASP A 423 -17.40 -20.18 -11.36
C ASP A 423 -16.62 -19.74 -10.11
N GLU A 424 -16.57 -20.61 -9.10
CA GLU A 424 -15.85 -20.36 -7.85
C GLU A 424 -14.32 -20.27 -8.07
N LYS A 425 -13.78 -20.92 -9.11
CA LYS A 425 -12.32 -20.88 -9.38
C LYS A 425 -11.90 -19.51 -9.90
N ASN A 426 -12.76 -18.88 -10.71
CA ASN A 426 -12.51 -17.59 -11.33
C ASN A 426 -13.21 -16.41 -10.62
N ASN A 427 -14.00 -16.67 -9.57
CA ASN A 427 -14.84 -15.68 -8.89
C ASN A 427 -15.74 -14.87 -9.86
N GLN A 428 -16.32 -15.59 -10.83
CA GLN A 428 -17.21 -15.05 -11.85
C GLN A 428 -18.64 -15.55 -11.67
N VAL A 429 -19.59 -14.70 -12.03
CA VAL A 429 -21.02 -14.99 -11.97
C VAL A 429 -21.66 -14.45 -13.24
N ASP A 430 -22.26 -15.34 -14.01
CA ASP A 430 -22.89 -15.01 -15.29
C ASP A 430 -24.38 -15.32 -15.24
N LEU A 431 -25.19 -14.45 -15.84
CA LEU A 431 -26.61 -14.71 -16.06
C LEU A 431 -26.78 -15.73 -17.19
N THR A 432 -27.71 -16.65 -17.03
CA THR A 432 -28.15 -17.53 -18.13
C THR A 432 -29.29 -16.88 -18.93
N ASP A 433 -29.62 -17.44 -20.09
CA ASP A 433 -30.77 -17.02 -20.89
C ASP A 433 -32.07 -17.01 -20.08
N LYS A 434 -32.28 -18.03 -19.23
CA LYS A 434 -33.43 -18.13 -18.31
C LYS A 434 -33.43 -17.00 -17.28
N GLY A 435 -32.25 -16.61 -16.78
CA GLY A 435 -32.06 -15.46 -15.91
C GLY A 435 -32.44 -14.14 -16.59
N ILE A 436 -31.94 -13.93 -17.80
CA ILE A 436 -32.23 -12.74 -18.62
C ILE A 436 -33.73 -12.65 -18.92
N GLU A 437 -34.34 -13.75 -19.37
CA GLU A 437 -35.78 -13.80 -19.66
C GLU A 437 -36.61 -13.45 -18.42
N TYR A 438 -36.28 -14.04 -17.27
CA TYR A 438 -36.98 -13.77 -16.01
C TYR A 438 -36.84 -12.30 -15.57
N LEU A 439 -35.67 -11.69 -15.75
CA LEU A 439 -35.46 -10.28 -15.44
C LEU A 439 -36.21 -9.33 -16.38
N SER A 440 -36.35 -9.71 -17.65
CA SER A 440 -37.06 -8.93 -18.67
C SER A 440 -38.59 -9.08 -18.62
N GLN A 441 -39.12 -10.09 -17.90
CA GLN A 441 -40.55 -10.29 -17.76
C GLN A 441 -41.25 -9.08 -17.08
N GLY A 442 -42.17 -8.45 -17.81
CA GLY A 442 -42.93 -7.28 -17.35
C GLY A 442 -42.26 -5.93 -17.64
N MET A 443 -41.17 -5.90 -18.41
CA MET A 443 -40.59 -4.65 -18.94
C MET A 443 -41.08 -4.34 -20.36
N GLU A 444 -41.06 -3.05 -20.72
CA GLU A 444 -41.45 -2.61 -22.07
C GLU A 444 -40.44 -3.01 -23.15
N ASP A 445 -39.15 -3.16 -22.80
CA ASP A 445 -38.07 -3.61 -23.69
C ASP A 445 -37.62 -5.05 -23.34
N PRO A 446 -37.84 -6.05 -24.22
CA PRO A 446 -37.32 -7.41 -24.04
C PRO A 446 -35.77 -7.48 -24.06
N ASN A 447 -35.12 -6.53 -24.74
CA ASN A 447 -33.66 -6.42 -24.87
C ASN A 447 -33.03 -5.49 -23.81
N PHE A 448 -33.73 -5.27 -22.69
CA PHE A 448 -33.30 -4.33 -21.66
C PHE A 448 -31.97 -4.72 -21.00
N PHE A 449 -31.65 -6.01 -20.94
CA PHE A 449 -30.41 -6.57 -20.40
C PHE A 449 -29.49 -7.21 -21.45
N ILE A 450 -29.76 -6.98 -22.74
CA ILE A 450 -28.97 -7.53 -23.84
C ILE A 450 -28.16 -6.41 -24.48
N LEU A 451 -26.84 -6.59 -24.57
CA LEU A 451 -25.96 -5.64 -25.26
C LEU A 451 -26.03 -5.88 -26.77
N PRO A 452 -26.34 -4.84 -27.57
CA PRO A 452 -26.27 -4.94 -29.02
C PRO A 452 -24.80 -4.98 -29.48
N ASP A 453 -24.54 -5.70 -30.57
CA ASP A 453 -23.22 -5.72 -31.20
C ASP A 453 -22.92 -4.35 -31.84
N VAL A 454 -21.86 -3.72 -31.32
CA VAL A 454 -21.37 -2.40 -31.74
C VAL A 454 -20.98 -2.39 -33.22
N ALA A 455 -20.30 -3.44 -33.70
CA ALA A 455 -19.83 -3.49 -35.09
C ALA A 455 -21.00 -3.60 -36.07
N THR A 456 -21.98 -4.45 -35.73
CA THR A 456 -23.19 -4.62 -36.53
C THR A 456 -24.02 -3.33 -36.56
N LYS A 457 -24.22 -2.68 -35.40
CA LYS A 457 -25.00 -1.43 -35.32
C LYS A 457 -24.33 -0.24 -35.98
N ILE A 458 -23.01 -0.09 -35.83
CA ILE A 458 -22.25 0.94 -36.56
C ILE A 458 -22.34 0.70 -38.07
N GLY A 459 -22.18 -0.55 -38.51
CA GLY A 459 -22.32 -0.92 -39.92
C GLY A 459 -23.73 -0.61 -40.47
N GLU A 460 -24.79 -0.81 -39.67
CA GLU A 460 -26.15 -0.40 -40.02
C GLU A 460 -26.31 1.12 -40.14
N ILE A 461 -25.71 1.91 -39.24
CA ILE A 461 -25.75 3.38 -39.27
C ILE A 461 -24.98 3.92 -40.48
N GLU A 462 -23.78 3.39 -40.74
CA GLU A 462 -22.95 3.76 -41.89
C GLU A 462 -23.62 3.37 -43.23
N ALA A 463 -24.35 2.25 -43.24
CA ALA A 463 -25.12 1.81 -44.41
C ALA A 463 -26.28 2.76 -44.77
N LYS A 464 -26.78 3.57 -43.83
CA LYS A 464 -27.83 4.58 -44.10
C LYS A 464 -27.34 5.77 -44.94
N LYS A 465 -26.02 5.96 -45.09
CA LYS A 465 -25.40 7.06 -45.88
C LYS A 465 -25.96 8.44 -45.55
N LEU A 466 -26.13 8.74 -44.27
CA LEU A 466 -26.61 10.04 -43.78
C LEU A 466 -25.54 11.14 -43.98
N PRO A 467 -25.93 12.43 -43.94
CA PRO A 467 -24.96 13.52 -43.80
C PRO A 467 -24.04 13.29 -42.59
N LYS A 468 -22.75 13.62 -42.70
CA LYS A 468 -21.75 13.35 -41.63
C LYS A 468 -22.17 13.84 -40.24
N GLU A 469 -22.88 14.96 -40.16
CA GLU A 469 -23.37 15.53 -38.90
C GLU A 469 -24.48 14.66 -38.26
N GLU A 470 -25.43 14.16 -39.06
CA GLU A 470 -26.51 13.29 -38.60
C GLU A 470 -26.02 11.86 -38.31
N GLU A 471 -25.06 11.36 -39.10
CA GLU A 471 -24.38 10.10 -38.83
C GLU A 471 -23.63 10.14 -37.50
N TYR A 472 -22.94 11.25 -37.22
CA TYR A 472 -22.26 11.46 -35.95
C TYR A 472 -23.25 11.49 -34.78
N GLN A 473 -24.38 12.19 -34.92
CA GLN A 473 -25.43 12.23 -33.89
C GLN A 473 -26.07 10.86 -33.62
N GLU A 474 -26.39 10.07 -34.66
CA GLU A 474 -26.91 8.70 -34.46
C GLU A 474 -25.87 7.79 -33.79
N LYS A 475 -24.59 7.93 -34.16
CA LYS A 475 -23.49 7.20 -33.50
C LYS A 475 -23.37 7.61 -32.04
N GLU A 476 -23.41 8.90 -31.74
CA GLU A 476 -23.32 9.44 -30.39
C GLU A 476 -24.50 8.99 -29.51
N GLU A 477 -25.72 9.01 -30.05
CA GLU A 477 -26.90 8.51 -29.37
C GLU A 477 -26.85 7.00 -29.11
N PHE A 478 -26.41 6.21 -30.09
CA PHE A 478 -26.17 4.78 -29.92
C PHE A 478 -25.13 4.51 -28.82
N PHE A 479 -23.98 5.20 -28.85
CA PHE A 479 -22.94 5.05 -27.83
C PHE A 479 -23.43 5.46 -26.44
N ARG A 480 -24.29 6.50 -26.35
CA ARG A 480 -24.92 6.91 -25.10
C ARG A 480 -25.84 5.81 -24.56
N GLU A 481 -26.72 5.24 -25.38
CA GLU A 481 -27.59 4.14 -24.97
C GLU A 481 -26.80 2.87 -24.61
N PHE A 482 -25.79 2.54 -25.41
CA PHE A 482 -24.90 1.42 -25.16
C PHE A 482 -24.17 1.57 -23.82
N SER A 483 -23.65 2.77 -23.52
CA SER A 483 -22.99 3.08 -22.26
C SER A 483 -23.94 2.90 -21.07
N ILE A 484 -25.17 3.41 -21.15
CA ILE A 484 -26.19 3.24 -20.09
C ILE A 484 -26.54 1.76 -19.87
N LYS A 485 -26.78 1.01 -20.96
CA LYS A 485 -27.09 -0.43 -20.87
C LYS A 485 -25.91 -1.23 -20.30
N SER A 486 -24.68 -0.92 -20.70
CA SER A 486 -23.47 -1.55 -20.20
C SER A 486 -23.29 -1.29 -18.70
N GLU A 487 -23.47 -0.05 -18.24
CA GLU A 487 -23.38 0.32 -16.82
C GLU A 487 -24.44 -0.40 -15.97
N ARG A 488 -25.66 -0.57 -16.51
CA ARG A 488 -26.73 -1.32 -15.83
C ARG A 488 -26.39 -2.81 -15.68
N ILE A 489 -25.93 -3.46 -16.76
CA ILE A 489 -25.52 -4.87 -16.72
C ILE A 489 -24.37 -5.06 -15.73
N HIS A 490 -23.41 -4.14 -15.75
CA HIS A 490 -22.32 -4.12 -14.79
C HIS A 490 -22.83 -4.08 -13.34
N THR A 491 -23.71 -3.13 -13.03
CA THR A 491 -24.35 -2.98 -11.71
C THR A 491 -25.04 -4.28 -11.28
N LEU A 492 -25.74 -4.95 -12.20
CA LEU A 492 -26.42 -6.20 -11.95
C LEU A 492 -25.45 -7.36 -11.66
N THR A 493 -24.37 -7.49 -12.44
CA THR A 493 -23.33 -8.49 -12.23
C THR A 493 -22.63 -8.29 -10.87
N GLN A 494 -22.35 -7.04 -10.49
CA GLN A 494 -21.76 -6.75 -9.18
C GLN A 494 -22.71 -7.10 -8.02
N LEU A 495 -24.01 -6.84 -8.16
CA LEU A 495 -25.01 -7.29 -7.19
C LEU A 495 -25.06 -8.82 -7.09
N LEU A 496 -25.14 -9.54 -8.21
CA LEU A 496 -25.12 -11.01 -8.20
C LEU A 496 -23.87 -11.56 -7.52
N LYS A 497 -22.70 -10.98 -7.83
CA LYS A 497 -21.43 -11.30 -7.20
C LYS A 497 -21.46 -11.05 -5.69
N ALA A 498 -21.98 -9.91 -5.25
CA ALA A 498 -22.13 -9.58 -3.82
C ALA A 498 -23.04 -10.60 -3.10
N TYR A 499 -24.14 -11.06 -3.70
CA TYR A 499 -25.04 -12.04 -3.06
C TYR A 499 -24.48 -13.47 -3.01
N THR A 500 -23.65 -13.85 -3.98
CA THR A 500 -23.23 -15.25 -4.18
C THR A 500 -21.82 -15.58 -3.70
N LEU A 501 -20.86 -14.66 -3.91
CA LEU A 501 -19.44 -14.92 -3.63
C LEU A 501 -18.96 -14.32 -2.30
N PHE A 502 -19.58 -13.22 -1.85
CA PHE A 502 -19.18 -12.48 -0.65
C PHE A 502 -20.13 -12.73 0.53
N GLU A 503 -19.61 -13.34 1.58
CA GLU A 503 -20.31 -13.65 2.82
C GLU A 503 -19.92 -12.67 3.93
N LYS A 504 -20.95 -12.31 4.72
CA LYS A 504 -20.77 -11.50 5.92
C LYS A 504 -19.97 -12.29 6.96
N ASP A 505 -19.08 -11.61 7.67
CA ASP A 505 -18.14 -12.13 8.67
C ASP A 505 -17.02 -13.03 8.13
N VAL A 506 -16.90 -13.15 6.80
CA VAL A 506 -15.80 -13.85 6.12
C VAL A 506 -14.99 -12.87 5.28
N GLU A 507 -15.57 -12.33 4.21
CA GLU A 507 -14.90 -11.37 3.34
C GLU A 507 -15.10 -9.91 3.79
N TYR A 508 -16.18 -9.61 4.52
CA TYR A 508 -16.46 -8.28 5.06
C TYR A 508 -17.30 -8.33 6.35
N VAL A 509 -17.31 -7.25 7.12
CA VAL A 509 -18.17 -7.04 8.29
C VAL A 509 -18.93 -5.72 8.16
N VAL A 510 -20.07 -5.61 8.83
CA VAL A 510 -20.83 -4.35 8.90
C VAL A 510 -20.67 -3.75 10.29
N MET A 511 -20.06 -2.57 10.38
CA MET A 511 -19.81 -1.86 11.64
C MET A 511 -20.13 -0.39 11.47
N ASP A 512 -20.76 0.22 12.47
CA ASP A 512 -21.12 1.65 12.48
C ASP A 512 -21.96 2.10 11.26
N GLY A 513 -22.73 1.18 10.68
CA GLY A 513 -23.50 1.45 9.47
C GLY A 513 -22.65 1.60 8.21
N GLN A 514 -21.45 0.99 8.16
CA GLN A 514 -20.57 0.92 7.00
C GLN A 514 -20.08 -0.51 6.76
N VAL A 515 -19.77 -0.83 5.51
CA VAL A 515 -19.16 -2.11 5.12
C VAL A 515 -17.64 -1.98 5.26
N LYS A 516 -17.01 -2.89 6.00
CA LYS A 516 -15.56 -2.95 6.17
C LYS A 516 -15.02 -4.27 5.69
N ILE A 517 -13.98 -4.24 4.86
CA ILE A 517 -13.38 -5.45 4.28
C ILE A 517 -12.57 -6.19 5.35
N VAL A 518 -12.65 -7.52 5.35
CA VAL A 518 -11.79 -8.39 6.15
C VAL A 518 -10.71 -8.99 5.25
N ASP A 519 -9.46 -8.87 5.66
CA ASP A 519 -8.35 -9.57 5.02
C ASP A 519 -8.50 -11.07 5.24
N GLU A 520 -8.58 -11.83 4.14
CA GLU A 520 -8.77 -13.27 4.12
C GLU A 520 -7.65 -14.02 4.87
N GLN A 521 -6.41 -13.55 4.78
CA GLN A 521 -5.27 -14.24 5.37
C GLN A 521 -5.02 -13.87 6.82
N THR A 522 -5.36 -12.63 7.21
CA THR A 522 -5.05 -12.14 8.56
C THR A 522 -6.28 -12.04 9.45
N GLY A 523 -7.49 -12.10 8.89
CA GLY A 523 -8.75 -11.85 9.59
C GLY A 523 -8.91 -10.39 10.06
N ARG A 524 -8.04 -9.48 9.59
CA ARG A 524 -8.02 -8.07 10.02
C ARG A 524 -9.06 -7.27 9.26
N ILE A 525 -9.66 -6.31 9.96
CA ILE A 525 -10.48 -5.30 9.32
C ILE A 525 -9.54 -4.33 8.60
N MET A 526 -9.69 -4.21 7.29
CA MET A 526 -8.91 -3.30 6.46
C MET A 526 -9.62 -1.95 6.39
N ASP A 527 -9.40 -1.12 7.40
CA ASP A 527 -10.09 0.17 7.53
C ASP A 527 -9.82 1.09 6.33
N GLY A 528 -10.92 1.59 5.77
CA GLY A 528 -11.05 2.42 4.58
C GLY A 528 -10.82 1.74 3.24
N ARG A 529 -10.44 0.46 3.19
CA ARG A 529 -10.36 -0.22 1.90
C ARG A 529 -11.78 -0.43 1.38
N ARG A 530 -12.03 0.02 0.15
CA ARG A 530 -13.26 -0.28 -0.60
C ARG A 530 -12.97 -1.29 -1.71
N TYR A 531 -13.96 -2.12 -2.03
CA TYR A 531 -13.88 -2.94 -3.23
C TYR A 531 -14.06 -2.03 -4.44
N SER A 532 -13.18 -2.16 -5.42
CA SER A 532 -13.28 -1.40 -6.66
C SER A 532 -14.52 -1.80 -7.47
N ASP A 533 -14.77 -1.06 -8.54
CA ASP A 533 -15.64 -1.51 -9.63
C ASP A 533 -17.14 -1.61 -9.29
N GLY A 534 -17.62 -0.82 -8.31
CA GLY A 534 -19.03 -0.84 -7.90
C GLY A 534 -19.38 -2.02 -6.96
N LEU A 535 -18.44 -2.92 -6.69
CA LEU A 535 -18.68 -4.08 -5.82
C LEU A 535 -18.92 -3.66 -4.37
N HIS A 536 -18.24 -2.62 -3.89
CA HIS A 536 -18.45 -2.13 -2.52
C HIS A 536 -19.86 -1.57 -2.37
N GLN A 537 -20.29 -0.75 -3.33
CA GLN A 537 -21.64 -0.22 -3.42
C GLN A 537 -22.68 -1.34 -3.54
N ALA A 538 -22.38 -2.41 -4.28
CA ALA A 538 -23.24 -3.58 -4.36
C ALA A 538 -23.41 -4.31 -3.01
N ILE A 539 -22.33 -4.41 -2.22
CA ILE A 539 -22.38 -5.00 -0.86
C ILE A 539 -23.11 -4.06 0.11
N GLU A 540 -22.89 -2.74 0.03
CA GLU A 540 -23.64 -1.75 0.79
C GLU A 540 -25.14 -1.85 0.50
N ALA A 541 -25.51 -1.93 -0.78
CA ALA A 541 -26.88 -2.12 -1.23
C ALA A 541 -27.47 -3.45 -0.71
N LYS A 542 -26.73 -4.55 -0.80
CA LYS A 542 -27.10 -5.89 -0.27
C LYS A 542 -27.41 -5.83 1.23
N GLU A 543 -26.57 -5.16 2.01
CA GLU A 543 -26.68 -5.09 3.47
C GLU A 543 -27.62 -3.96 3.97
N ASN A 544 -28.29 -3.24 3.06
CA ASN A 544 -29.13 -2.06 3.37
C ASN A 544 -28.37 -0.94 4.11
N VAL A 545 -27.12 -0.73 3.72
CA VAL A 545 -26.27 0.35 4.18
C VAL A 545 -26.37 1.55 3.22
N LYS A 546 -26.09 2.77 3.71
CA LYS A 546 -26.05 3.97 2.85
C LYS A 546 -25.00 3.77 1.75
N ILE A 547 -25.44 3.83 0.49
CA ILE A 547 -24.55 3.71 -0.67
C ILE A 547 -23.75 5.01 -0.80
N GLU A 548 -22.43 4.88 -0.78
CA GLU A 548 -21.53 6.02 -0.96
C GLU A 548 -21.34 6.33 -2.46
N ALA A 549 -21.14 7.61 -2.79
CA ALA A 549 -21.03 8.05 -4.19
C ALA A 549 -19.89 7.33 -4.92
N ALA A 550 -20.05 7.12 -6.23
CA ALA A 550 -18.99 6.55 -7.06
C ALA A 550 -17.72 7.40 -6.94
N THR A 551 -16.59 6.72 -6.73
CA THR A 551 -15.28 7.36 -6.57
C THR A 551 -14.38 7.06 -7.77
N GLN A 552 -13.63 8.06 -8.23
CA GLN A 552 -12.61 7.92 -9.27
C GLN A 552 -11.21 7.85 -8.66
N THR A 553 -10.36 6.99 -9.22
CA THR A 553 -8.95 6.88 -8.89
C THR A 553 -8.21 8.20 -9.21
N PHE A 554 -7.63 8.85 -8.20
CA PHE A 554 -6.76 10.03 -8.38
C PHE A 554 -5.28 9.66 -8.41
N ALA A 555 -4.89 8.64 -7.65
CA ALA A 555 -3.55 8.11 -7.66
C ALA A 555 -3.56 6.64 -7.25
N THR A 556 -2.69 5.84 -7.83
CA THR A 556 -2.56 4.42 -7.51
C THR A 556 -1.10 4.00 -7.59
N VAL A 557 -0.68 3.02 -6.79
CA VAL A 557 0.63 2.36 -6.89
C VAL A 557 0.55 0.96 -6.28
N THR A 558 1.18 -0.02 -6.90
CA THR A 558 1.37 -1.33 -6.26
C THR A 558 2.49 -1.27 -5.22
N LEU A 559 2.40 -2.05 -4.13
CA LEU A 559 3.48 -2.14 -3.15
C LEU A 559 4.79 -2.60 -3.81
N GLN A 560 4.69 -3.49 -4.80
CA GLN A 560 5.79 -3.92 -5.64
C GLN A 560 6.55 -2.74 -6.25
N ASN A 561 5.87 -1.91 -7.04
CA ASN A 561 6.50 -0.78 -7.69
C ASN A 561 6.94 0.30 -6.71
N TYR A 562 6.22 0.50 -5.60
CA TYR A 562 6.66 1.42 -4.55
C TYR A 562 8.02 1.02 -3.96
N PHE A 563 8.19 -0.24 -3.56
CA PHE A 563 9.45 -0.69 -2.96
C PHE A 563 10.60 -0.82 -3.97
N ARG A 564 10.30 -1.02 -5.26
CA ARG A 564 11.31 -1.00 -6.35
C ARG A 564 11.95 0.38 -6.56
N MET A 565 11.34 1.47 -6.08
CA MET A 565 11.90 2.81 -6.20
C MET A 565 13.02 3.12 -5.20
N TYR A 566 13.20 2.31 -4.15
CA TYR A 566 14.27 2.54 -3.19
C TYR A 566 15.64 2.24 -3.82
N ASN A 567 16.64 3.10 -3.55
CA ASN A 567 18.02 2.86 -4.00
C ASN A 567 18.56 1.53 -3.44
N LYS A 568 18.14 1.16 -2.23
CA LYS A 568 18.42 -0.12 -1.61
C LYS A 568 17.22 -0.63 -0.81
N LEU A 569 16.89 -1.90 -1.03
CA LEU A 569 15.80 -2.60 -0.34
C LEU A 569 16.35 -3.84 0.36
N ALA A 570 15.92 -4.08 1.59
CA ALA A 570 16.25 -5.28 2.33
C ALA A 570 15.03 -5.77 3.12
N GLY A 571 15.06 -7.02 3.58
CA GLY A 571 13.95 -7.59 4.33
C GLY A 571 14.39 -8.61 5.36
N MET A 572 13.59 -8.79 6.40
CA MET A 572 13.80 -9.85 7.38
C MET A 572 12.50 -10.59 7.63
N THR A 573 12.58 -11.91 7.78
CA THR A 573 11.43 -12.75 8.11
C THR A 573 11.90 -14.10 8.63
N GLY A 574 11.00 -14.90 9.22
CA GLY A 574 11.29 -16.28 9.58
C GLY A 574 11.11 -17.29 8.46
N THR A 575 10.52 -16.88 7.33
CA THR A 575 10.03 -17.82 6.31
C THR A 575 10.04 -17.20 4.90
N ALA A 576 11.22 -16.95 4.30
CA ALA A 576 11.35 -16.38 2.95
C ALA A 576 11.76 -17.40 1.88
N GLU A 577 12.42 -18.50 2.25
CA GLU A 577 13.02 -19.48 1.33
C GLU A 577 11.99 -20.07 0.35
N THR A 578 10.73 -20.20 0.77
CA THR A 578 9.66 -20.71 -0.09
C THR A 578 9.36 -19.79 -1.28
N GLU A 579 9.48 -18.48 -1.10
CA GLU A 579 9.18 -17.45 -2.11
C GLU A 579 10.44 -16.80 -2.69
N ALA A 580 11.61 -17.42 -2.52
CA ALA A 580 12.89 -16.86 -2.98
C ALA A 580 12.89 -16.57 -4.50
N GLY A 581 12.17 -17.36 -5.29
CA GLY A 581 11.98 -17.11 -6.72
C GLY A 581 11.20 -15.81 -6.99
N GLU A 582 10.09 -15.59 -6.29
CA GLU A 582 9.25 -14.40 -6.41
C GLU A 582 10.01 -13.14 -5.96
N PHE A 583 10.73 -13.20 -4.83
CA PHE A 583 11.55 -12.08 -4.35
C PHE A 583 12.62 -11.65 -5.36
N TRP A 584 13.28 -12.61 -6.02
CA TRP A 584 14.27 -12.30 -7.04
C TRP A 584 13.64 -11.80 -8.35
N GLU A 585 12.55 -12.42 -8.81
CA GLU A 585 11.88 -12.05 -10.05
C GLU A 585 11.35 -10.61 -9.98
N ILE A 586 10.66 -10.26 -8.89
CA ILE A 586 10.01 -8.95 -8.71
C ILE A 586 10.97 -7.89 -8.18
N TYR A 587 11.67 -8.17 -7.08
CA TYR A 587 12.41 -7.17 -6.31
C TYR A 587 13.93 -7.27 -6.44
N LYS A 588 14.44 -8.29 -7.11
CA LYS A 588 15.89 -8.60 -7.18
C LYS A 588 16.51 -8.82 -5.79
N LEU A 589 15.71 -9.32 -4.84
CA LEU A 589 16.14 -9.64 -3.49
C LEU A 589 16.55 -11.11 -3.38
N ASP A 590 17.83 -11.36 -3.09
CA ASP A 590 18.32 -12.70 -2.73
C ASP A 590 17.91 -13.05 -1.28
N VAL A 591 17.49 -14.29 -1.05
CA VAL A 591 17.17 -14.81 0.29
C VAL A 591 18.38 -15.57 0.85
N VAL A 592 18.82 -15.20 2.06
CA VAL A 592 19.87 -15.89 2.80
C VAL A 592 19.29 -16.47 4.08
N ALA A 593 19.35 -17.79 4.24
CA ALA A 593 18.90 -18.46 5.45
C ALA A 593 20.01 -18.45 6.50
N ILE A 594 19.84 -17.60 7.50
CA ILE A 594 20.79 -17.38 8.59
C ILE A 594 20.69 -18.54 9.59
N PRO A 595 21.83 -19.11 10.03
CA PRO A 595 21.81 -20.17 11.03
C PRO A 595 21.22 -19.68 12.36
N THR A 596 20.51 -20.57 13.06
CA THR A 596 20.00 -20.30 14.41
C THR A 596 21.14 -20.25 15.43
N ASN A 597 21.06 -19.35 16.41
CA ASN A 597 22.06 -19.26 17.48
C ASN A 597 22.18 -20.58 18.27
N ARG A 598 21.05 -21.26 18.48
CA ARG A 598 20.97 -22.58 19.13
C ARG A 598 20.16 -23.54 18.28
N PRO A 599 20.52 -24.84 18.24
CA PRO A 599 19.76 -25.84 17.47
C PRO A 599 18.30 -25.95 17.92
N ILE A 600 17.38 -26.12 16.98
CA ILE A 600 15.95 -26.26 17.26
C ILE A 600 15.67 -27.61 17.92
N ALA A 601 15.07 -27.60 19.12
CA ALA A 601 14.67 -28.80 19.87
C ALA A 601 13.17 -29.14 19.74
N ARG A 602 12.40 -28.38 18.95
CA ARG A 602 10.96 -28.58 18.76
C ARG A 602 10.66 -29.89 18.02
N LEU A 603 9.64 -30.61 18.50
CA LEU A 603 9.11 -31.82 17.86
C LEU A 603 7.93 -31.46 16.94
N ASP A 604 8.15 -31.54 15.63
CA ASP A 604 7.08 -31.36 14.62
C ASP A 604 6.44 -32.70 14.27
N LEU A 605 5.20 -32.90 14.72
CA LEU A 605 4.44 -34.15 14.55
C LEU A 605 3.75 -34.21 13.18
N GLN A 606 3.41 -35.43 12.74
CA GLN A 606 2.65 -35.67 11.50
C GLN A 606 1.19 -35.26 11.65
N ASP A 607 0.56 -34.85 10.55
CA ASP A 607 -0.83 -34.35 10.57
C ASP A 607 -1.82 -35.43 10.98
N LYS A 608 -2.76 -35.10 11.87
CA LYS A 608 -3.91 -35.93 12.23
C LYS A 608 -5.04 -35.64 11.25
N VAL A 609 -5.38 -36.60 10.40
CA VAL A 609 -6.39 -36.42 9.35
C VAL A 609 -7.69 -37.14 9.69
N TYR A 610 -8.80 -36.42 9.59
CA TYR A 610 -10.17 -36.86 9.91
C TYR A 610 -11.08 -36.76 8.69
N LYS A 611 -12.21 -37.49 8.72
CA LYS A 611 -13.20 -37.46 7.63
C LYS A 611 -14.10 -36.23 7.73
N THR A 612 -14.49 -35.86 8.95
CA THR A 612 -15.42 -34.75 9.20
C THR A 612 -14.85 -33.69 10.14
N ASN A 613 -15.39 -32.46 10.03
CA ASN A 613 -15.01 -31.36 10.93
C ASN A 613 -15.37 -31.63 12.39
N ARG A 614 -16.48 -32.35 12.63
CA ARG A 614 -16.92 -32.68 13.99
C ARG A 614 -15.90 -33.57 14.72
N GLU A 615 -15.38 -34.59 14.05
CA GLU A 615 -14.35 -35.48 14.62
C GLU A 615 -13.06 -34.71 14.88
N LYS A 616 -12.63 -33.92 13.91
CA LYS A 616 -11.45 -33.05 14.00
C LYS A 616 -11.51 -32.17 15.26
N PHE A 617 -12.59 -31.40 15.44
CA PHE A 617 -12.72 -30.49 16.57
C PHE A 617 -12.81 -31.19 17.91
N ASN A 618 -13.48 -32.35 17.98
CA ASN A 618 -13.50 -33.15 19.21
C ASN A 618 -12.09 -33.58 19.62
N ALA A 619 -11.29 -34.09 18.68
CA ALA A 619 -9.92 -34.49 18.94
C ALA A 619 -9.02 -33.30 19.33
N VAL A 620 -9.17 -32.15 18.65
CA VAL A 620 -8.48 -30.91 19.00
C VAL A 620 -8.77 -30.52 20.46
N ILE A 621 -10.04 -30.55 20.88
CA ILE A 621 -10.44 -30.18 22.24
C ILE A 621 -9.87 -31.15 23.27
N GLU A 622 -9.88 -32.46 22.99
CA GLU A 622 -9.31 -33.46 23.90
C GLU A 622 -7.81 -33.28 24.10
N ASP A 623 -7.07 -33.02 23.02
CA ASP A 623 -5.62 -32.78 23.11
C ASP A 623 -5.30 -31.45 23.82
N ILE A 624 -6.11 -30.39 23.63
CA ILE A 624 -5.97 -29.14 24.39
C ILE A 624 -6.12 -29.39 25.90
N VAL A 625 -7.15 -30.14 26.29
CA VAL A 625 -7.43 -30.45 27.70
C VAL A 625 -6.29 -31.24 28.31
N ASP A 626 -5.79 -32.28 27.62
CA ASP A 626 -4.68 -33.08 28.12
C ASP A 626 -3.40 -32.26 28.32
N LEU A 627 -3.03 -31.45 27.33
CA LEU A 627 -1.83 -30.61 27.39
C LEU A 627 -1.92 -29.54 28.48
N ALA A 628 -3.06 -28.85 28.59
CA ALA A 628 -3.22 -27.74 29.51
C ALA A 628 -3.48 -28.18 30.96
N GLU A 629 -4.33 -29.19 31.18
CA GLU A 629 -4.70 -29.61 32.54
C GLU A 629 -3.77 -30.67 33.13
N ASN A 630 -3.46 -31.73 32.37
CA ASN A 630 -2.68 -32.87 32.85
C ASN A 630 -1.19 -32.60 32.77
N GLN A 631 -0.72 -32.05 31.65
CA GLN A 631 0.71 -31.78 31.44
C GLN A 631 1.15 -30.36 31.87
N LYS A 632 0.19 -29.48 32.21
CA LYS A 632 0.44 -28.06 32.57
C LYS A 632 1.23 -27.27 31.53
N ARG A 633 1.19 -27.69 30.27
CA ARG A 633 1.87 -27.00 29.17
C ARG A 633 0.98 -25.87 28.64
N PRO A 634 1.55 -24.71 28.29
CA PRO A 634 0.82 -23.70 27.53
C PRO A 634 0.51 -24.20 26.12
N VAL A 635 -0.67 -23.84 25.62
CA VAL A 635 -1.17 -24.27 24.32
C VAL A 635 -1.56 -23.06 23.48
N LEU A 636 -0.96 -22.93 22.29
CA LEU A 636 -1.36 -21.98 21.27
C LEU A 636 -2.12 -22.70 20.17
N VAL A 637 -3.40 -22.34 19.98
CA VAL A 637 -4.29 -22.91 18.98
C VAL A 637 -4.44 -21.93 17.82
N GLY A 638 -3.94 -22.29 16.64
CA GLY A 638 -4.11 -21.50 15.41
C GLY A 638 -5.33 -21.94 14.62
N THR A 639 -6.23 -21.00 14.31
CA THR A 639 -7.41 -21.20 13.46
C THR A 639 -7.30 -20.36 12.19
N THR A 640 -8.09 -20.65 11.15
CA THR A 640 -8.07 -19.92 9.86
C THR A 640 -9.07 -18.75 9.81
N ASN A 641 -10.14 -18.80 10.61
CA ASN A 641 -11.17 -17.76 10.62
C ASN A 641 -11.73 -17.53 12.04
N VAL A 642 -12.47 -16.42 12.18
CA VAL A 642 -13.05 -15.97 13.45
C VAL A 642 -14.14 -16.93 13.91
N GLU A 643 -15.00 -17.42 13.02
CA GLU A 643 -16.08 -18.37 13.37
C GLU A 643 -15.54 -19.63 14.06
N THR A 644 -14.45 -20.20 13.55
CA THR A 644 -13.79 -21.39 14.12
C THR A 644 -13.21 -21.10 15.50
N SER A 645 -12.61 -19.92 15.68
CA SER A 645 -12.08 -19.51 17.00
C SER A 645 -13.19 -19.34 18.04
N GLU A 646 -14.35 -18.79 17.66
CA GLU A 646 -15.51 -18.66 18.53
C GLU A 646 -16.18 -20.00 18.83
N LEU A 647 -16.23 -20.90 17.86
CA LEU A 647 -16.71 -22.27 18.06
C LEU A 647 -15.85 -23.01 19.09
N LEU A 648 -14.52 -22.96 18.94
CA LEU A 648 -13.58 -23.56 19.89
C LEU A 648 -13.66 -22.90 21.26
N SER A 649 -13.76 -21.58 21.30
CA SER A 649 -13.95 -20.84 22.55
C SER A 649 -15.19 -21.32 23.30
N ARG A 650 -16.34 -21.42 22.63
CA ARG A 650 -17.58 -21.94 23.24
C ARG A 650 -17.41 -23.36 23.76
N ALA A 651 -16.77 -24.24 22.99
CA ALA A 651 -16.54 -25.62 23.38
C ALA A 651 -15.61 -25.74 24.61
N LEU A 652 -14.55 -24.94 24.69
CA LEU A 652 -13.64 -24.88 25.84
C LEU A 652 -14.32 -24.28 27.08
N LYS A 653 -15.19 -23.27 26.92
CA LYS A 653 -16.01 -22.73 28.04
C LYS A 653 -16.91 -23.81 28.63
N LEU A 654 -17.54 -24.64 27.80
CA LEU A 654 -18.38 -25.76 28.26
C LEU A 654 -17.60 -26.78 29.09
N ARG A 655 -16.31 -27.00 28.76
CA ARG A 655 -15.40 -27.85 29.53
C ARG A 655 -14.69 -27.12 30.69
N LYS A 656 -15.04 -25.86 30.97
CA LYS A 656 -14.47 -25.02 32.03
C LYS A 656 -12.96 -24.74 31.89
N ILE A 657 -12.42 -24.81 30.66
CA ILE A 657 -11.03 -24.47 30.38
C ILE A 657 -10.89 -22.95 30.22
N GLN A 658 -10.03 -22.35 31.03
CA GLN A 658 -9.68 -20.94 30.86
C GLN A 658 -8.86 -20.75 29.59
N HIS A 659 -9.29 -19.82 28.74
CA HIS A 659 -8.60 -19.52 27.49
C HIS A 659 -8.82 -18.07 27.08
N ASN A 660 -7.89 -17.58 26.27
CA ASN A 660 -7.97 -16.27 25.61
C ASN A 660 -8.18 -16.44 24.11
N VAL A 661 -8.83 -15.47 23.47
CA VAL A 661 -9.05 -15.46 22.02
C VAL A 661 -8.47 -14.18 21.43
N LEU A 662 -7.64 -14.32 20.40
CA LEU A 662 -7.01 -13.23 19.65
C LEU A 662 -7.64 -13.18 18.26
N ASN A 663 -8.40 -12.11 18.00
CA ASN A 663 -9.18 -11.92 16.75
C ASN A 663 -8.63 -10.82 15.84
N ALA A 664 -7.38 -10.40 16.03
CA ALA A 664 -6.70 -9.35 15.27
C ALA A 664 -7.40 -7.97 15.26
N LYS A 665 -8.20 -7.66 16.30
CA LYS A 665 -8.96 -6.39 16.43
C LYS A 665 -8.25 -5.34 17.29
N LEU A 666 -7.52 -5.75 18.33
CA LEU A 666 -6.93 -4.81 19.31
C LEU A 666 -5.48 -5.19 19.61
N HIS A 667 -4.54 -4.67 18.81
CA HIS A 667 -3.14 -5.08 18.83
C HIS A 667 -2.46 -4.95 20.20
N LYS A 668 -2.72 -3.87 20.95
CA LYS A 668 -2.13 -3.69 22.29
C LYS A 668 -2.59 -4.77 23.27
N LYS A 669 -3.91 -5.00 23.39
CA LYS A 669 -4.46 -6.05 24.26
C LYS A 669 -4.00 -7.44 23.84
N GLU A 670 -3.87 -7.67 22.53
CA GLU A 670 -3.35 -8.94 22.00
C GLU A 670 -1.90 -9.16 22.40
N ALA A 671 -1.04 -8.14 22.32
CA ALA A 671 0.34 -8.23 22.76
C ALA A 671 0.46 -8.55 24.27
N ASP A 672 -0.42 -7.98 25.09
CA ASP A 672 -0.49 -8.28 26.52
C ASP A 672 -0.87 -9.75 26.76
N ILE A 673 -1.92 -10.24 26.09
CA ILE A 673 -2.35 -11.64 26.17
C ILE A 673 -1.25 -12.60 25.69
N VAL A 674 -0.56 -12.28 24.60
CA VAL A 674 0.52 -13.12 24.04
C VAL A 674 1.71 -13.20 25.00
N THR A 675 2.01 -12.12 25.73
CA THR A 675 3.07 -12.11 26.74
C THR A 675 2.76 -13.10 27.87
N GLU A 676 1.49 -13.24 28.24
CA GLU A 676 1.04 -14.18 29.28
C GLU A 676 0.82 -15.61 28.77
N ALA A 677 0.71 -15.80 27.46
CA ALA A 677 0.42 -17.09 26.82
C ALA A 677 1.48 -18.18 27.10
N GLY A 678 2.68 -17.81 27.54
CA GLY A 678 3.76 -18.74 27.87
C GLY A 678 3.73 -19.28 29.31
N ARG A 679 2.73 -18.91 30.13
CA ARG A 679 2.59 -19.40 31.51
C ARG A 679 1.99 -20.82 31.56
N PRO A 680 2.28 -21.62 32.61
CA PRO A 680 1.76 -22.98 32.73
C PRO A 680 0.22 -23.08 32.59
N GLY A 681 -0.24 -24.03 31.79
CA GLY A 681 -1.68 -24.33 31.59
C GLY A 681 -2.50 -23.26 30.87
N VAL A 682 -1.89 -22.17 30.37
CA VAL A 682 -2.62 -21.13 29.64
C VAL A 682 -2.94 -21.60 28.21
N VAL A 683 -4.21 -21.48 27.82
CA VAL A 683 -4.67 -21.77 26.46
C VAL A 683 -4.96 -20.45 25.74
N THR A 684 -4.37 -20.27 24.56
CA THR A 684 -4.58 -19.09 23.72
C THR A 684 -5.00 -19.52 22.33
N ILE A 685 -6.14 -19.03 21.86
CA ILE A 685 -6.65 -19.24 20.50
C ILE A 685 -6.29 -18.01 19.68
N ALA A 686 -5.63 -18.21 18.54
CA ALA A 686 -5.25 -17.15 17.62
C ALA A 686 -5.90 -17.40 16.25
N THR A 687 -6.70 -16.45 15.78
CA THR A 687 -7.17 -16.45 14.40
C THR A 687 -6.03 -16.03 13.48
N ASN A 688 -5.74 -16.86 12.49
CA ASN A 688 -4.64 -16.73 11.55
C ASN A 688 -3.30 -16.46 12.25
N MET A 689 -2.83 -15.21 12.14
CA MET A 689 -1.57 -14.73 12.69
C MET A 689 -1.78 -13.60 13.71
N ALA A 690 -2.89 -13.61 14.45
CA ALA A 690 -3.09 -12.69 15.56
C ALA A 690 -1.95 -12.82 16.59
N GLY A 691 -1.51 -11.70 17.18
CA GLY A 691 -0.33 -11.69 18.06
C GLY A 691 1.02 -11.75 17.33
N ARG A 692 1.08 -11.40 16.04
CA ARG A 692 2.35 -11.29 15.30
C ARG A 692 3.26 -10.18 15.83
N GLY A 693 4.58 -10.40 15.70
CA GLY A 693 5.59 -9.47 16.19
C GLY A 693 5.80 -9.47 17.72
N THR A 694 5.06 -10.31 18.46
CA THR A 694 5.24 -10.49 19.91
C THR A 694 5.78 -11.88 20.24
N ASP A 695 6.77 -11.94 21.12
CA ASP A 695 7.41 -13.18 21.57
C ASP A 695 6.65 -13.83 22.73
N ILE A 696 6.55 -15.17 22.70
CA ILE A 696 5.95 -15.96 23.79
C ILE A 696 7.10 -16.51 24.62
N LYS A 697 7.40 -15.82 25.71
CA LYS A 697 8.44 -16.25 26.65
C LYS A 697 7.87 -17.33 27.56
N ILE A 698 8.56 -18.46 27.66
CA ILE A 698 8.19 -19.58 28.54
C ILE A 698 9.04 -19.57 29.81
N THR A 699 8.43 -19.95 30.94
CA THR A 699 9.11 -20.07 32.23
C THR A 699 9.94 -21.37 32.32
N PRO A 700 10.90 -21.47 33.25
CA PRO A 700 11.66 -22.72 33.46
C PRO A 700 10.77 -23.94 33.72
N GLU A 701 9.71 -23.79 34.51
CA GLU A 701 8.71 -24.85 34.77
C GLU A 701 8.08 -25.37 33.47
N VAL A 702 7.71 -24.47 32.55
CA VAL A 702 7.17 -24.85 31.24
C VAL A 702 8.20 -25.56 30.38
N LYS A 703 9.49 -25.19 30.45
CA LYS A 703 10.56 -25.89 29.71
C LYS A 703 10.68 -27.34 30.16
N GLU A 704 10.63 -27.59 31.46
CA GLU A 704 10.65 -28.95 32.02
C GLU A 704 9.41 -29.76 31.65
N ALA A 705 8.23 -29.11 31.59
CA ALA A 705 6.99 -29.74 31.15
C ALA A 705 6.93 -30.07 29.64
N GLY A 706 7.97 -29.76 28.86
CA GLY A 706 8.04 -30.04 27.42
C GLY A 706 7.79 -28.81 26.52
N GLY A 707 7.73 -27.61 27.09
CA GLY A 707 7.64 -26.34 26.38
C GLY A 707 6.27 -26.06 25.76
N LEU A 708 6.20 -24.97 24.99
CA LEU A 708 4.98 -24.51 24.31
C LEU A 708 4.48 -25.56 23.30
N ALA A 709 3.19 -25.89 23.38
CA ALA A 709 2.51 -26.75 22.42
C ALA A 709 1.73 -25.92 21.39
N ILE A 710 1.96 -26.20 20.11
CA ILE A 710 1.27 -25.57 18.99
C ILE A 710 0.24 -26.54 18.40
N ILE A 711 -1.00 -26.10 18.28
CA ILE A 711 -2.10 -26.85 17.65
C ILE A 711 -2.61 -26.03 16.45
N GLY A 712 -2.45 -26.54 15.24
CA GLY A 712 -3.11 -26.00 14.05
C GLY A 712 -4.42 -26.74 13.80
N THR A 713 -5.55 -26.05 13.80
CA THR A 713 -6.87 -26.68 13.62
C THR A 713 -7.21 -26.98 12.16
N GLU A 714 -6.38 -26.46 11.26
CA GLU A 714 -6.45 -26.54 9.81
C GLU A 714 -5.07 -26.24 9.23
N ARG A 715 -4.92 -26.52 7.94
CA ARG A 715 -3.78 -26.09 7.12
C ARG A 715 -4.14 -24.80 6.41
N HIS A 716 -3.27 -23.79 6.49
CA HIS A 716 -3.46 -22.56 5.72
C HIS A 716 -3.18 -22.81 4.24
N ASP A 717 -3.66 -21.89 3.39
CA ASP A 717 -3.41 -21.93 1.96
C ASP A 717 -1.92 -21.87 1.61
N SER A 718 -1.12 -21.22 2.47
CA SER A 718 0.31 -21.15 2.34
C SER A 718 1.04 -21.96 3.43
N ARG A 719 2.05 -22.71 2.99
CA ARG A 719 2.95 -23.46 3.87
C ARG A 719 3.76 -22.54 4.77
N ARG A 720 3.97 -21.30 4.34
CA ARG A 720 4.68 -20.26 5.08
C ARG A 720 4.00 -19.92 6.39
N VAL A 721 2.69 -19.66 6.35
CA VAL A 721 1.87 -19.34 7.53
C VAL A 721 1.89 -20.50 8.54
N ASP A 722 1.80 -21.74 8.06
CA ASP A 722 1.96 -22.92 8.91
C ASP A 722 3.34 -22.98 9.60
N ARG A 723 4.42 -22.68 8.87
CA ARG A 723 5.79 -22.62 9.43
C ARG A 723 5.93 -21.49 10.46
N GLN A 724 5.29 -20.35 10.25
CA GLN A 724 5.25 -19.27 11.22
C GLN A 724 4.52 -19.65 12.50
N LEU A 725 3.38 -20.35 12.39
CA LEU A 725 2.63 -20.86 13.54
C LEU A 725 3.49 -21.86 14.34
N ARG A 726 4.15 -22.81 13.66
CA ARG A 726 5.12 -23.73 14.30
C ARG A 726 6.27 -22.98 14.98
N GLY A 727 6.81 -21.97 14.30
CA GLY A 727 7.90 -21.10 14.76
C GLY A 727 7.60 -20.33 16.03
N ARG A 728 6.35 -20.32 16.51
CA ARG A 728 6.01 -19.76 17.82
C ARG A 728 6.62 -20.56 18.97
N ALA A 729 6.82 -21.87 18.79
CA ALA A 729 7.49 -22.75 19.75
C ALA A 729 8.93 -23.09 19.32
N GLY A 730 9.75 -23.49 20.29
CA GLY A 730 11.12 -23.94 20.03
C GLY A 730 12.17 -22.84 19.84
N ARG A 731 11.90 -21.64 20.36
CA ARG A 731 12.75 -20.46 20.16
C ARG A 731 14.04 -20.58 20.98
N GLN A 732 15.18 -20.15 20.42
CA GLN A 732 16.51 -20.23 21.08
C GLN A 732 16.83 -21.64 21.64
N GLY A 733 16.38 -22.69 20.94
CA GLY A 733 16.60 -24.08 21.32
C GLY A 733 15.72 -24.60 22.47
N ASP A 734 14.69 -23.85 22.87
CA ASP A 734 13.72 -24.31 23.85
C ASP A 734 12.97 -25.57 23.38
N PRO A 735 12.49 -26.42 24.29
CA PRO A 735 11.64 -27.54 23.94
C PRO A 735 10.26 -27.04 23.47
N GLY A 736 9.55 -27.88 22.71
CA GLY A 736 8.19 -27.58 22.27
C GLY A 736 7.67 -28.65 21.31
N SER A 737 6.40 -28.56 20.95
CA SER A 737 5.79 -29.48 19.99
C SER A 737 4.83 -28.76 19.04
N SER A 738 4.68 -29.26 17.82
CA SER A 738 3.63 -28.79 16.90
C SER A 738 2.83 -29.95 16.31
N GLN A 739 1.51 -29.77 16.26
CA GLN A 739 0.55 -30.76 15.75
C GLN A 739 -0.52 -30.05 14.91
N PHE A 740 -0.79 -30.54 13.71
CA PHE A 740 -1.89 -30.05 12.87
C PHE A 740 -3.00 -31.10 12.75
N TYR A 741 -4.23 -30.62 12.65
CA TYR A 741 -5.46 -31.39 12.48
C TYR A 741 -6.09 -30.96 11.17
N VAL A 742 -6.46 -31.92 10.33
CA VAL A 742 -7.00 -31.65 8.98
C VAL A 742 -8.22 -32.51 8.74
N SER A 743 -9.23 -31.96 8.09
CA SER A 743 -10.45 -32.64 7.67
C SER A 743 -10.59 -32.60 6.14
N LEU A 744 -11.23 -33.62 5.56
CA LEU A 744 -11.57 -33.61 4.13
C LEU A 744 -12.58 -32.51 3.75
N GLU A 745 -13.31 -31.99 4.74
CA GLU A 745 -14.27 -30.89 4.61
C GLU A 745 -13.61 -29.50 4.68
N ASP A 746 -12.31 -29.41 5.02
CA ASP A 746 -11.59 -28.15 5.07
C ASP A 746 -11.44 -27.52 3.67
N ASN A 747 -11.39 -26.18 3.58
CA ASN A 747 -11.40 -25.45 2.31
C ASN A 747 -10.27 -25.89 1.35
N LEU A 748 -9.04 -26.00 1.86
CA LEU A 748 -7.87 -26.46 1.09
C LEU A 748 -8.09 -27.86 0.49
N MET A 749 -8.71 -28.77 1.27
CA MET A 749 -9.02 -30.13 0.85
C MET A 749 -10.23 -30.17 -0.11
N ARG A 750 -11.17 -29.24 0.03
CA ARG A 750 -12.30 -29.02 -0.88
C ARG A 750 -11.85 -28.58 -2.27
N LEU A 751 -10.84 -27.73 -2.35
CA LEU A 751 -10.39 -27.16 -3.62
C LEU A 751 -9.32 -28.01 -4.33
N PHE A 752 -8.42 -28.68 -3.60
CA PHE A 752 -7.20 -29.25 -4.22
C PHE A 752 -6.81 -30.69 -3.83
N GLY A 753 -7.37 -31.26 -2.77
CA GLY A 753 -6.84 -32.49 -2.14
C GLY A 753 -7.58 -33.81 -2.39
N SER A 754 -8.71 -33.82 -3.10
CA SER A 754 -9.72 -34.88 -2.86
C SER A 754 -9.51 -36.22 -3.58
N GLU A 755 -9.03 -36.23 -4.82
CA GLU A 755 -9.26 -37.43 -5.65
C GLU A 755 -8.43 -38.65 -5.21
N ARG A 756 -7.16 -38.45 -4.84
CA ARG A 756 -6.25 -39.54 -4.44
C ARG A 756 -6.41 -39.93 -2.97
N ILE A 757 -6.74 -38.97 -2.11
CA ILE A 757 -6.87 -39.18 -0.66
C ILE A 757 -8.22 -39.82 -0.35
N SER A 758 -9.31 -39.36 -0.97
CA SER A 758 -10.64 -39.98 -0.83
C SER A 758 -10.63 -41.43 -1.33
N LYS A 759 -10.09 -41.69 -2.53
CA LYS A 759 -9.97 -43.06 -3.07
C LYS A 759 -9.12 -44.00 -2.19
N LEU A 760 -8.13 -43.47 -1.48
CA LEU A 760 -7.28 -44.24 -0.57
C LEU A 760 -8.01 -44.55 0.74
N MET A 761 -8.76 -43.58 1.28
CA MET A 761 -9.60 -43.77 2.46
C MET A 761 -10.74 -44.76 2.22
N ASP A 762 -11.43 -44.65 1.09
CA ASP A 762 -12.50 -45.57 0.68
C ASP A 762 -11.96 -46.99 0.50
N ARG A 763 -10.75 -47.14 -0.09
CA ARG A 763 -10.10 -48.44 -0.28
C ARG A 763 -9.57 -49.07 1.02
N MET A 764 -9.26 -48.25 2.02
CA MET A 764 -8.79 -48.72 3.34
C MET A 764 -9.96 -49.05 4.28
N GLY A 765 -11.21 -48.76 3.91
CA GLY A 765 -12.40 -49.14 4.69
C GLY A 765 -12.52 -48.43 6.04
N HIS A 766 -12.00 -47.21 6.14
CA HIS A 766 -11.99 -46.43 7.38
C HIS A 766 -13.41 -46.06 7.84
N LYS A 767 -13.66 -46.25 9.13
CA LYS A 767 -14.96 -45.95 9.77
C LYS A 767 -14.96 -44.54 10.38
N GLU A 768 -16.15 -44.02 10.64
CA GLU A 768 -16.32 -42.79 11.43
C GLU A 768 -15.58 -42.94 12.77
N GLY A 769 -14.70 -41.98 13.09
CA GLY A 769 -13.83 -41.97 14.28
C GLY A 769 -12.35 -42.35 14.06
N ASP A 770 -11.96 -42.90 12.91
CA ASP A 770 -10.56 -43.30 12.67
C ASP A 770 -9.64 -42.10 12.38
N MET A 771 -8.52 -41.99 13.09
CA MET A 771 -7.46 -41.00 12.85
C MET A 771 -6.42 -41.59 11.89
N ILE A 772 -6.14 -40.89 10.78
CA ILE A 772 -5.05 -41.29 9.88
C ILE A 772 -3.82 -40.41 10.12
N GLN A 773 -2.68 -41.05 10.40
CA GLN A 773 -1.37 -40.42 10.43
C GLN A 773 -0.44 -41.14 9.46
N HIS A 774 -0.23 -40.56 8.28
CA HIS A 774 0.68 -41.16 7.29
C HIS A 774 1.42 -40.08 6.49
N SER A 775 2.74 -40.23 6.34
CA SER A 775 3.62 -39.25 5.67
C SER A 775 3.22 -38.96 4.21
N MET A 776 2.58 -39.92 3.53
CA MET A 776 2.06 -39.75 2.16
C MET A 776 0.93 -38.70 2.10
N ILE A 777 0.09 -38.62 3.14
CA ILE A 777 -1.04 -37.70 3.18
C ILE A 777 -0.53 -36.28 3.45
N SER A 778 0.34 -36.08 4.44
CA SER A 778 0.99 -34.78 4.68
C SER A 778 1.71 -34.27 3.43
N LYS A 779 2.44 -35.12 2.70
CA LYS A 779 3.07 -34.74 1.41
C LYS A 779 2.05 -34.37 0.32
N SER A 780 0.85 -34.92 0.37
CA SER A 780 -0.20 -34.60 -0.61
C SER A 780 -0.86 -33.26 -0.30
N ILE A 781 -1.03 -32.94 1.00
CA ILE A 781 -1.45 -31.62 1.47
C ILE A 781 -0.42 -30.55 1.10
N GLU A 782 0.88 -30.84 1.30
CA GLU A 782 1.96 -29.90 0.90
C GLU A 782 1.93 -29.59 -0.62
N ARG A 783 1.54 -30.55 -1.46
CA ARG A 783 1.37 -30.31 -2.91
C ARG A 783 0.15 -29.45 -3.21
N ALA A 784 -0.93 -29.61 -2.44
CA ALA A 784 -2.11 -28.76 -2.56
C ALA A 784 -1.76 -27.30 -2.21
N GLN A 785 -1.07 -27.06 -1.09
CA GLN A 785 -0.61 -25.73 -0.69
C GLN A 785 0.27 -25.08 -1.78
N ARG A 786 1.26 -25.82 -2.32
CA ARG A 786 2.10 -25.31 -3.42
C ARG A 786 1.31 -24.88 -4.64
N LYS A 787 0.27 -25.63 -5.02
CA LYS A 787 -0.58 -25.29 -6.16
C LYS A 787 -1.40 -24.02 -5.91
N VAL A 788 -1.84 -23.79 -4.66
CA VAL A 788 -2.50 -22.55 -4.25
C VAL A 788 -1.53 -21.37 -4.28
N GLU A 789 -0.31 -21.57 -3.75
CA GLU A 789 0.76 -20.57 -3.78
C GLU A 789 1.13 -20.17 -5.22
N GLU A 790 1.30 -21.14 -6.12
CA GLU A 790 1.56 -20.90 -7.55
C GLU A 790 0.42 -20.10 -8.23
N ASN A 791 -0.84 -20.41 -7.90
CA ASN A 791 -1.98 -19.66 -8.44
C ASN A 791 -2.01 -18.21 -7.92
N ASN A 792 -1.80 -18.02 -6.61
CA ASN A 792 -1.73 -16.70 -5.99
C ASN A 792 -0.57 -15.88 -6.55
N PHE A 793 0.58 -16.52 -6.80
CA PHE A 793 1.71 -15.89 -7.50
C PHE A 793 1.32 -15.44 -8.91
N GLY A 794 0.61 -16.26 -9.67
CA GLY A 794 0.09 -15.90 -11.00
C GLY A 794 -0.80 -14.65 -10.96
N ILE A 795 -1.69 -14.54 -9.97
CA ILE A 795 -2.56 -13.36 -9.77
C ILE A 795 -1.73 -12.10 -9.48
N ARG A 796 -0.77 -12.19 -8.54
CA ARG A 796 0.10 -11.06 -8.18
C ARG A 796 0.99 -10.62 -9.34
N LYS A 797 1.56 -11.58 -10.06
CA LYS A 797 2.40 -11.32 -11.24
C LYS A 797 1.60 -10.58 -12.30
N ARG A 798 0.38 -11.02 -12.59
CA ARG A 798 -0.49 -10.35 -13.56
C ARG A 798 -0.84 -8.93 -13.12
N LEU A 799 -1.18 -8.73 -11.84
CA LEU A 799 -1.42 -7.39 -11.27
C LEU A 799 -0.22 -6.46 -11.47
N LEU A 800 0.99 -6.94 -11.19
CA LEU A 800 2.24 -6.21 -11.40
C LEU A 800 2.47 -5.88 -12.88
N GLU A 801 2.22 -6.82 -13.79
CA GLU A 801 2.42 -6.60 -15.23
C GLU A 801 1.51 -5.50 -15.80
N TYR A 802 0.28 -5.37 -15.29
CA TYR A 802 -0.61 -4.26 -15.62
C TYR A 802 -0.09 -2.94 -15.02
N ASP A 803 0.30 -2.93 -13.74
CA ASP A 803 0.83 -1.72 -13.10
C ASP A 803 2.19 -1.31 -13.65
N ASP A 804 3.03 -2.21 -14.18
CA ASP A 804 4.31 -1.89 -14.83
C ASP A 804 4.12 -1.01 -16.08
N VAL A 805 2.99 -1.16 -16.78
CA VAL A 805 2.62 -0.26 -17.89
C VAL A 805 2.31 1.13 -17.34
N MET A 806 1.48 1.19 -16.29
CA MET A 806 1.11 2.44 -15.64
C MET A 806 2.29 3.13 -14.95
N ASN A 807 3.23 2.36 -14.40
CA ASN A 807 4.37 2.89 -13.69
C ASN A 807 5.30 3.66 -14.63
N LYS A 808 5.48 3.18 -15.88
CA LYS A 808 6.25 3.92 -16.91
C LYS A 808 5.59 5.25 -17.27
N GLN A 809 4.26 5.27 -17.40
CA GLN A 809 3.51 6.50 -17.67
C GLN A 809 3.60 7.46 -16.48
N ARG A 810 3.46 6.92 -15.27
CA ARG A 810 3.56 7.64 -14.00
C ARG A 810 4.93 8.29 -13.81
N GLU A 811 6.01 7.60 -14.14
CA GLU A 811 7.38 8.14 -14.04
C GLU A 811 7.54 9.40 -14.90
N VAL A 812 7.03 9.39 -16.13
CA VAL A 812 7.06 10.55 -17.03
C VAL A 812 6.25 11.71 -16.45
N ILE A 813 5.02 11.44 -16.01
CA ILE A 813 4.11 12.46 -15.48
C ILE A 813 4.64 13.02 -14.15
N TYR A 814 5.05 12.18 -13.21
CA TYR A 814 5.53 12.60 -11.90
C TYR A 814 6.83 13.37 -12.00
N ARG A 815 7.71 13.04 -12.97
CA ARG A 815 8.88 13.84 -13.28
C ARG A 815 8.51 15.24 -13.78
N ARG A 816 7.62 15.36 -14.77
CA ARG A 816 7.13 16.66 -15.27
C ARG A 816 6.45 17.48 -14.16
N ARG A 817 5.64 16.82 -13.32
CA ARG A 817 5.00 17.45 -12.15
C ARG A 817 6.02 17.96 -11.15
N LYS A 818 7.05 17.16 -10.82
CA LYS A 818 8.13 17.57 -9.91
C LYS A 818 8.90 18.76 -10.46
N ASN A 819 9.23 18.75 -11.76
CA ASN A 819 9.88 19.87 -12.44
C ASN A 819 9.01 21.14 -12.37
N ALA A 820 7.70 21.04 -12.61
CA ALA A 820 6.76 22.16 -12.46
C ALA A 820 6.61 22.63 -11.00
N LEU A 821 6.60 21.72 -10.04
CA LEU A 821 6.44 22.04 -8.61
C LEU A 821 7.62 22.85 -8.06
N PHE A 822 8.85 22.44 -8.36
CA PHE A 822 10.06 23.14 -7.92
C PHE A 822 10.45 24.28 -8.87
N GLY A 823 10.12 24.17 -10.17
CA GLY A 823 10.57 25.07 -11.23
C GLY A 823 12.00 24.81 -11.70
N GLU A 824 12.60 23.69 -11.30
CA GLU A 824 13.85 23.17 -11.84
C GLU A 824 13.51 22.37 -13.11
N ARG A 825 14.28 22.54 -14.20
CA ARG A 825 14.06 21.88 -15.51
C ARG A 825 12.73 22.17 -16.22
N LEU A 826 11.87 23.03 -15.67
CA LEU A 826 10.56 23.36 -16.26
C LEU A 826 10.69 24.00 -17.65
N ASP A 827 11.71 24.82 -17.84
CA ASP A 827 12.01 25.49 -19.09
C ASP A 827 12.40 24.51 -20.20
N VAL A 828 13.18 23.47 -19.86
CA VAL A 828 13.48 22.35 -20.75
C VAL A 828 12.22 21.55 -21.08
N ASP A 829 11.35 21.31 -20.08
CA ASP A 829 10.08 20.64 -20.32
C ASP A 829 9.17 21.44 -21.26
N ILE A 830 9.08 22.78 -21.11
CA ILE A 830 8.31 23.66 -21.99
C ILE A 830 8.90 23.66 -23.40
N ALA A 831 10.22 23.77 -23.56
CA ALA A 831 10.88 23.70 -24.86
C ALA A 831 10.58 22.39 -25.58
N ASN A 832 10.64 21.26 -24.86
CA ASN A 832 10.24 19.96 -25.39
C ASN A 832 8.76 19.92 -25.77
N MET A 833 7.87 20.52 -24.99
CA MET A 833 6.44 20.64 -25.35
C MET A 833 6.22 21.48 -26.62
N ILE A 834 6.98 22.57 -26.82
CA ILE A 834 6.94 23.40 -28.04
C ILE A 834 7.37 22.55 -29.25
N TYR A 835 8.47 21.80 -29.11
CA TYR A 835 8.97 20.91 -30.17
C TYR A 835 7.95 19.82 -30.50
N ASP A 836 7.43 19.10 -29.49
CA ASP A 836 6.43 18.04 -29.66
C ASP A 836 5.14 18.58 -30.32
N THR A 837 4.66 19.75 -29.89
CA THR A 837 3.47 20.39 -30.48
C THR A 837 3.72 20.79 -31.93
N SER A 838 4.92 21.33 -32.23
CA SER A 838 5.32 21.69 -33.59
C SER A 838 5.36 20.44 -34.49
N ALA A 839 5.95 19.35 -34.01
CA ALA A 839 6.03 18.09 -34.73
C ALA A 839 4.64 17.50 -35.01
N SER A 840 3.75 17.54 -34.01
CA SER A 840 2.37 17.07 -34.10
C SER A 840 1.58 17.82 -35.16
N VAL A 841 1.59 19.16 -35.10
CA VAL A 841 0.87 20.03 -36.04
C VAL A 841 1.41 19.86 -37.47
N VAL A 842 2.74 19.84 -37.66
CA VAL A 842 3.35 19.63 -38.98
C VAL A 842 2.99 18.25 -39.53
N SER A 843 3.04 17.21 -38.70
CA SER A 843 2.73 15.85 -39.14
C SER A 843 1.26 15.70 -39.53
N GLU A 844 0.32 16.25 -38.76
CA GLU A 844 -1.11 16.23 -39.06
C GLU A 844 -1.41 16.97 -40.38
N ALA A 845 -0.89 18.19 -40.53
CA ALA A 845 -1.05 18.97 -41.75
C ALA A 845 -0.43 18.29 -42.98
N LYS A 846 0.77 17.72 -42.83
CA LYS A 846 1.49 17.07 -43.93
C LYS A 846 0.82 15.77 -44.38
N ASN A 847 0.28 14.98 -43.45
CA ASN A 847 -0.47 13.76 -43.78
C ASN A 847 -1.76 14.07 -44.57
N ASN A 848 -2.38 15.22 -44.31
CA ASN A 848 -3.58 15.67 -45.02
C ASN A 848 -3.28 16.56 -46.24
N GLU A 849 -2.00 16.85 -46.52
CA GLU A 849 -1.53 17.83 -47.51
C GLU A 849 -2.19 19.22 -47.39
N ASP A 850 -2.60 19.62 -46.18
CA ASP A 850 -3.38 20.83 -45.93
C ASP A 850 -2.52 21.93 -45.27
N PHE A 851 -2.03 22.85 -46.11
CA PHE A 851 -1.25 24.00 -45.63
C PHE A 851 -2.09 25.02 -44.86
N LYS A 852 -3.40 25.15 -45.16
CA LYS A 852 -4.27 26.09 -44.42
C LYS A 852 -4.53 25.59 -43.01
N GLN A 853 -4.64 24.28 -42.83
CA GLN A 853 -4.72 23.67 -41.51
C GLN A 853 -3.46 23.98 -40.68
N LEU A 854 -2.26 23.90 -41.29
CA LEU A 854 -1.02 24.30 -40.63
C LEU A 854 -1.05 25.76 -40.17
N GLU A 855 -1.45 26.69 -41.05
CA GLU A 855 -1.58 28.12 -40.69
C GLU A 855 -2.55 28.31 -39.52
N PHE A 856 -3.73 27.67 -39.59
CA PHE A 856 -4.73 27.77 -38.54
C PHE A 856 -4.23 27.21 -37.19
N ASP A 857 -3.57 26.06 -37.20
CA ASP A 857 -3.07 25.42 -35.98
C ASP A 857 -1.90 26.22 -35.36
N LEU A 858 -1.03 26.82 -36.18
CA LEU A 858 0.02 27.71 -35.67
C LEU A 858 -0.57 28.95 -34.98
N ILE A 859 -1.61 29.56 -35.55
CA ILE A 859 -2.33 30.66 -34.90
C ILE A 859 -3.04 30.19 -33.63
N LYS A 860 -3.67 29.02 -33.68
CA LYS A 860 -4.45 28.48 -32.56
C LYS A 860 -3.58 28.15 -31.35
N TYR A 861 -2.42 27.53 -31.55
CA TYR A 861 -1.57 27.06 -30.46
C TYR A 861 -0.44 28.02 -30.11
N PHE A 862 0.21 28.65 -31.09
CA PHE A 862 1.37 29.52 -30.88
C PHE A 862 1.07 31.01 -31.07
N THR A 863 -0.15 31.38 -31.50
CA THR A 863 -0.52 32.78 -31.81
C THR A 863 0.43 33.46 -32.82
N MET A 864 1.03 32.67 -33.72
CA MET A 864 2.03 33.14 -34.67
C MET A 864 1.62 32.84 -36.12
N ASP A 865 2.11 33.67 -37.05
CA ASP A 865 2.01 33.40 -38.48
C ASP A 865 2.99 32.30 -38.93
N THR A 866 2.70 31.62 -40.05
CA THR A 866 3.58 30.58 -40.57
C THR A 866 4.95 31.16 -40.99
N PRO A 867 6.07 30.63 -40.47
CA PRO A 867 7.41 31.01 -40.92
C PRO A 867 7.79 30.32 -42.24
N ILE A 868 6.91 29.47 -42.79
CA ILE A 868 7.17 28.59 -43.92
C ILE A 868 6.19 28.87 -45.05
N SER A 869 6.68 28.86 -46.29
CA SER A 869 5.86 29.02 -47.49
C SER A 869 5.17 27.72 -47.92
N GLU A 870 4.05 27.80 -48.66
CA GLU A 870 3.32 26.63 -49.16
C GLU A 870 4.20 25.72 -50.06
N SER A 871 5.09 26.32 -50.86
CA SER A 871 6.01 25.57 -51.73
C SER A 871 7.06 24.79 -50.93
N GLU A 872 7.53 25.37 -49.84
CA GLU A 872 8.49 24.77 -48.91
C GLU A 872 7.84 23.71 -48.03
N PHE A 873 6.60 23.92 -47.60
CA PHE A 873 5.78 22.91 -46.94
C PHE A 873 5.63 21.66 -47.80
N LYS A 874 5.44 21.80 -49.12
CA LYS A 874 5.30 20.67 -50.05
C LYS A 874 6.62 19.91 -50.29
N SER A 875 7.73 20.62 -50.43
CA SER A 875 9.03 20.04 -50.85
C SER A 875 9.93 19.55 -49.70
N THR A 876 9.70 20.01 -48.47
CA THR A 876 10.60 19.77 -47.33
C THR A 876 10.12 18.61 -46.45
N SER A 877 11.05 17.97 -45.74
CA SER A 877 10.75 16.89 -44.80
C SER A 877 10.04 17.39 -43.53
N VAL A 878 9.21 16.54 -42.91
CA VAL A 878 8.51 16.86 -41.64
C VAL A 878 9.48 17.33 -40.57
N ARG A 879 10.66 16.69 -40.48
CA ARG A 879 11.68 17.02 -39.47
C ARG A 879 12.23 18.43 -39.64
N ASP A 880 12.61 18.82 -40.85
CA ASP A 880 13.21 20.14 -41.07
C ASP A 880 12.16 21.27 -40.95
N LEU A 881 10.91 20.98 -41.33
CA LEU A 881 9.78 21.88 -41.12
C LEU A 881 9.50 22.08 -39.62
N THR A 882 9.55 21.00 -38.84
CA THR A 882 9.38 21.02 -37.38
C THR A 882 10.45 21.89 -36.74
N GLU A 883 11.72 21.70 -37.10
CA GLU A 883 12.84 22.47 -36.54
C GLU A 883 12.69 23.97 -36.79
N LYS A 884 12.27 24.37 -38.00
CA LYS A 884 12.04 25.78 -38.34
C LYS A 884 10.91 26.41 -37.52
N ILE A 885 9.79 25.70 -37.39
CA ILE A 885 8.65 26.16 -36.59
C ILE A 885 9.05 26.23 -35.11
N TYR A 886 9.76 25.22 -34.60
CA TYR A 886 10.25 25.19 -33.23
C TYR A 886 11.14 26.39 -32.91
N GLN A 887 12.15 26.68 -33.73
CA GLN A 887 13.03 27.83 -33.52
C GLN A 887 12.27 29.17 -33.54
N ALA A 888 11.31 29.31 -34.46
CA ALA A 888 10.48 30.51 -34.53
C ALA A 888 9.58 30.65 -33.29
N ALA A 889 8.94 29.57 -32.85
CA ALA A 889 8.05 29.54 -31.71
C ALA A 889 8.79 29.81 -30.39
N VAL A 890 9.98 29.24 -30.18
CA VAL A 890 10.80 29.51 -28.99
C VAL A 890 11.21 30.97 -28.90
N LEU A 891 11.62 31.57 -30.03
CA LEU A 891 11.99 32.98 -30.08
C LEU A 891 10.80 33.91 -29.81
N ASP A 892 9.61 33.55 -30.29
CA ASP A 892 8.38 34.32 -30.05
C ASP A 892 7.93 34.18 -28.59
N TYR A 893 7.96 32.97 -28.05
CA TYR A 893 7.66 32.69 -26.65
C TYR A 893 8.54 33.50 -25.70
N GLN A 894 9.85 33.54 -25.96
CA GLN A 894 10.80 34.30 -25.15
C GLN A 894 10.46 35.80 -25.12
N LYS A 895 10.08 36.37 -26.28
CA LYS A 895 9.64 37.77 -26.34
C LYS A 895 8.33 37.99 -25.60
N HIS A 896 7.41 37.03 -25.69
CA HIS A 896 6.13 37.11 -25.00
C HIS A 896 6.31 37.15 -23.48
N ILE A 897 7.13 36.26 -22.92
CA ILE A 897 7.37 36.22 -21.46
C ILE A 897 8.08 37.48 -20.95
N ASP A 898 9.04 38.01 -21.70
CA ASP A 898 9.75 39.25 -21.33
C ASP A 898 8.77 40.44 -21.33
N HIS A 899 7.88 40.53 -22.32
CA HIS A 899 6.84 41.56 -22.38
C HIS A 899 5.81 41.45 -21.25
N GLN A 900 5.42 40.23 -20.86
CA GLN A 900 4.54 40.02 -19.71
C GLN A 900 5.19 40.47 -18.40
N ALA A 901 6.49 40.18 -18.21
CA ALA A 901 7.24 40.63 -17.04
C ALA A 901 7.29 42.17 -16.97
N GLU A 902 7.58 42.84 -18.09
CA GLU A 902 7.59 44.30 -18.20
C GLU A 902 6.22 44.93 -17.87
N LYS A 903 5.12 44.33 -18.33
CA LYS A 903 3.76 44.78 -17.99
C LYS A 903 3.38 44.54 -16.53
N ALA A 904 3.83 43.44 -15.94
CA ALA A 904 3.54 43.08 -14.56
C ALA A 904 4.28 43.98 -13.56
N TYR A 905 5.51 44.39 -13.89
CA TYR A 905 6.42 45.03 -12.95
C TYR A 905 5.90 46.33 -12.33
N PRO A 906 5.30 47.29 -13.06
CA PRO A 906 4.73 48.50 -12.47
C PRO A 906 3.67 48.21 -11.41
N ILE A 907 2.89 47.15 -11.61
CA ILE A 907 1.84 46.75 -10.68
C ILE A 907 2.47 46.16 -9.42
N ILE A 908 3.42 45.24 -9.57
CA ILE A 908 4.18 44.63 -8.46
C ILE A 908 4.90 45.72 -7.64
N ALA A 909 5.59 46.64 -8.31
CA ALA A 909 6.29 47.76 -7.68
C ALA A 909 5.34 48.64 -6.87
N SER A 910 4.17 48.99 -7.43
CA SER A 910 3.16 49.79 -6.72
C SER A 910 2.63 49.12 -5.45
N VAL A 911 2.53 47.79 -5.43
CA VAL A 911 2.06 47.00 -4.30
C VAL A 911 3.15 46.85 -3.23
N TYR A 912 4.40 46.64 -3.63
CA TYR A 912 5.55 46.44 -2.73
C TYR A 912 6.04 47.74 -2.08
N GLU A 913 6.06 48.86 -2.83
CA GLU A 913 6.55 50.15 -2.34
C GLU A 913 5.53 50.89 -1.46
N ASN A 914 4.28 50.41 -1.38
CA ASN A 914 3.27 51.02 -0.52
C ASN A 914 3.54 50.68 0.96
N PRO A 915 3.85 51.67 1.82
CA PRO A 915 4.22 51.44 3.23
C PRO A 915 3.10 50.80 4.08
N SER A 916 1.87 50.80 3.57
CA SER A 916 0.69 50.25 4.25
C SER A 916 0.50 48.75 4.01
N ASN A 917 1.20 48.16 3.03
CA ASN A 917 1.06 46.76 2.65
C ASN A 917 2.08 45.89 3.39
N GLN A 918 1.60 44.85 4.08
CA GLN A 918 2.44 43.84 4.74
C GLN A 918 2.35 42.47 4.07
N PHE A 919 2.02 42.43 2.76
CA PHE A 919 1.81 41.18 2.04
C PHE A 919 3.15 40.49 1.74
N THR A 920 3.26 39.21 2.11
CA THR A 920 4.42 38.36 1.74
C THR A 920 4.17 37.65 0.40
N ARG A 921 2.95 37.12 0.21
CA ARG A 921 2.51 36.45 -1.01
C ARG A 921 1.27 37.12 -1.58
N ILE A 922 1.25 37.30 -2.90
CA ILE A 922 0.14 37.90 -3.65
C ILE A 922 -0.50 36.87 -4.59
N GLN A 923 -1.78 37.06 -4.88
CA GLN A 923 -2.49 36.31 -5.92
C GLN A 923 -2.75 37.22 -7.13
N VAL A 924 -2.32 36.75 -8.29
CA VAL A 924 -2.46 37.46 -9.57
C VAL A 924 -3.27 36.59 -10.54
N PRO A 925 -4.43 37.06 -11.03
CA PRO A 925 -5.18 36.35 -12.06
C PRO A 925 -4.46 36.41 -13.42
N PHE A 926 -4.43 35.29 -14.14
CA PHE A 926 -4.06 35.20 -15.55
C PHE A 926 -5.23 34.61 -16.33
N THR A 927 -5.47 35.09 -17.56
CA THR A 927 -6.57 34.60 -18.39
C THR A 927 -6.12 34.40 -19.83
N ASP A 928 -6.61 33.35 -20.48
CA ASP A 928 -6.49 33.12 -21.94
C ASP A 928 -7.75 33.62 -22.70
N GLY A 929 -8.66 34.29 -21.98
CA GLY A 929 -9.97 34.74 -22.47
C GLY A 929 -11.12 33.77 -22.19
N MET A 930 -10.84 32.50 -21.87
CA MET A 930 -11.86 31.49 -21.52
C MET A 930 -11.71 30.97 -20.10
N LYS A 931 -10.49 30.67 -19.68
CA LYS A 931 -10.11 30.14 -18.37
C LYS A 931 -9.29 31.19 -17.63
N THR A 932 -9.60 31.39 -16.35
CA THR A 932 -8.83 32.28 -15.47
C THR A 932 -8.17 31.47 -14.36
N LEU A 933 -6.87 31.63 -14.18
CA LEU A 933 -6.09 30.94 -13.17
C LEU A 933 -5.46 31.94 -12.20
N MET A 934 -5.57 31.66 -10.90
CA MET A 934 -4.99 32.49 -9.84
C MET A 934 -3.58 32.00 -9.54
N VAL A 935 -2.57 32.78 -9.92
CA VAL A 935 -1.16 32.48 -9.66
C VAL A 935 -0.77 33.06 -8.31
N VAL A 936 -0.18 32.24 -7.44
CA VAL A 936 0.39 32.68 -6.16
C VAL A 936 1.88 32.90 -6.36
N THR A 937 2.39 34.08 -6.03
CA THR A 937 3.83 34.37 -6.08
C THR A 937 4.31 35.14 -4.83
N ASP A 938 5.61 35.08 -4.58
CA ASP A 938 6.28 35.88 -3.55
C ASP A 938 6.48 37.32 -4.05
N LEU A 939 6.00 38.29 -3.26
CA LEU A 939 6.00 39.69 -3.67
C LEU A 939 7.42 40.27 -3.74
N LYS A 940 8.29 39.88 -2.80
CA LYS A 940 9.66 40.40 -2.70
C LYS A 940 10.51 39.87 -3.84
N GLU A 941 10.49 38.55 -4.06
CA GLU A 941 11.24 37.94 -5.18
C GLU A 941 10.75 38.46 -6.53
N SER A 942 9.44 38.66 -6.68
CA SER A 942 8.86 39.24 -7.91
C SER A 942 9.30 40.68 -8.17
N TYR A 943 9.48 41.48 -7.11
CA TYR A 943 10.02 42.83 -7.23
C TYR A 943 11.52 42.83 -7.60
N GLU A 944 12.33 42.03 -6.91
CA GLU A 944 13.79 41.93 -7.14
C GLU A 944 14.13 41.39 -8.53
N THR A 945 13.28 40.53 -9.09
CA THR A 945 13.45 39.93 -10.42
C THR A 945 12.74 40.69 -11.55
N GLN A 946 12.24 41.90 -11.29
CA GLN A 946 11.54 42.73 -12.27
C GLN A 946 10.34 42.03 -12.94
N GLY A 947 9.58 41.24 -12.17
CA GLY A 947 8.39 40.52 -12.66
C GLY A 947 8.67 39.13 -13.27
N LYS A 948 9.94 38.76 -13.53
CA LYS A 948 10.27 37.44 -14.12
C LYS A 948 9.84 36.26 -13.24
N LYS A 949 9.92 36.40 -11.91
CA LYS A 949 9.47 35.37 -10.97
C LYS A 949 7.96 35.09 -11.07
N LEU A 950 7.14 36.13 -11.24
CA LEU A 950 5.69 35.97 -11.43
C LEU A 950 5.38 35.15 -12.69
N VAL A 951 6.07 35.43 -13.80
CA VAL A 951 5.90 34.67 -15.05
C VAL A 951 6.33 33.22 -14.87
N LYS A 952 7.44 32.96 -14.18
CA LYS A 952 7.86 31.60 -13.85
C LYS A 952 6.84 30.87 -12.97
N ASP A 953 6.26 31.53 -11.97
CA ASP A 953 5.22 30.92 -11.13
C ASP A 953 3.90 30.72 -11.90
N PHE A 954 3.62 31.54 -12.90
CA PHE A 954 2.54 31.33 -13.86
C PHE A 954 2.76 30.06 -14.69
N GLU A 955 3.95 29.89 -15.27
CA GLU A 955 4.34 28.67 -16.01
C GLU A 955 4.15 27.42 -15.13
N LYS A 956 4.68 27.46 -13.90
CA LYS A 956 4.52 26.36 -12.92
C LYS A 956 3.05 26.02 -12.68
N GLY A 957 2.23 27.04 -12.39
CA GLY A 957 0.83 26.86 -12.04
C GLY A 957 0.01 26.25 -13.17
N ILE A 958 0.21 26.73 -14.41
CA ILE A 958 -0.49 26.23 -15.60
C ILE A 958 -0.08 24.80 -15.92
N VAL A 959 1.23 24.54 -16.00
CA VAL A 959 1.76 23.20 -16.32
C VAL A 959 1.28 22.19 -15.27
N LEU A 960 1.35 22.52 -13.98
CA LEU A 960 0.93 21.63 -12.92
C LEU A 960 -0.58 21.35 -12.96
N SER A 961 -1.40 22.40 -13.13
CA SER A 961 -2.87 22.28 -13.14
C SER A 961 -3.38 21.46 -14.32
N LEU A 962 -2.87 21.72 -15.53
CA LEU A 962 -3.31 21.01 -16.74
C LEU A 962 -2.83 19.56 -16.74
N ILE A 963 -1.60 19.29 -16.28
CA ILE A 963 -1.14 17.91 -16.09
C ILE A 963 -2.06 17.17 -15.10
N ASP A 964 -2.45 17.80 -13.98
CA ASP A 964 -3.34 17.17 -13.00
C ASP A 964 -4.72 16.85 -13.55
N GLU A 965 -5.32 17.76 -14.32
CA GLU A 965 -6.65 17.57 -14.91
C GLU A 965 -6.66 16.38 -15.88
N HIS A 966 -5.77 16.41 -16.88
CA HIS A 966 -5.69 15.37 -17.90
C HIS A 966 -5.18 14.03 -17.37
N TRP A 967 -4.29 14.04 -16.36
CA TRP A 967 -3.82 12.80 -15.75
C TRP A 967 -4.95 12.08 -14.99
N LYS A 968 -5.83 12.81 -14.30
CA LYS A 968 -6.99 12.21 -13.63
C LYS A 968 -7.97 11.59 -14.64
N GLU A 969 -8.23 12.28 -15.76
CA GLU A 969 -9.03 11.73 -16.86
C GLU A 969 -8.40 10.45 -17.43
N HIS A 970 -7.10 10.48 -17.71
CA HIS A 970 -6.34 9.34 -18.22
C HIS A 970 -6.38 8.12 -17.28
N LEU A 971 -6.27 8.33 -15.96
CA LEU A 971 -6.38 7.24 -15.00
C LEU A 971 -7.74 6.52 -15.09
N ARG A 972 -8.82 7.27 -15.36
CA ARG A 972 -10.15 6.71 -15.58
C ARG A 972 -10.21 5.93 -16.89
N ASP A 973 -9.72 6.51 -17.98
CA ASP A 973 -9.70 5.86 -19.30
C ASP A 973 -8.93 4.54 -19.26
N VAL A 974 -7.82 4.49 -18.51
CA VAL A 974 -7.04 3.27 -18.37
C VAL A 974 -7.72 2.23 -17.47
N ASP A 975 -8.41 2.66 -16.41
CA ASP A 975 -9.22 1.75 -15.58
C ASP A 975 -10.35 1.12 -16.42
N ASP A 976 -11.01 1.90 -17.28
CA ASP A 976 -12.05 1.40 -18.19
C ASP A 976 -11.46 0.47 -19.27
N LEU A 977 -10.30 0.83 -19.84
CA LEU A 977 -9.57 -0.02 -20.79
C LEU A 977 -9.18 -1.37 -20.17
N ARG A 978 -8.72 -1.37 -18.92
CA ARG A 978 -8.35 -2.61 -18.23
C ARG A 978 -9.52 -3.60 -18.13
N ARG A 979 -10.75 -3.08 -18.01
CA ARG A 979 -11.98 -3.87 -17.99
C ARG A 979 -12.35 -4.37 -19.38
N SER A 980 -12.39 -3.48 -20.36
CA SER A 980 -12.82 -3.83 -21.73
C SER A 980 -11.92 -4.91 -22.36
N VAL A 981 -10.63 -4.86 -22.08
CA VAL A 981 -9.65 -5.80 -22.63
C VAL A 981 -9.80 -7.23 -22.08
N GLN A 982 -10.52 -7.44 -20.98
CA GLN A 982 -10.85 -8.81 -20.53
C GLN A 982 -11.74 -9.55 -21.53
N ASN A 983 -12.55 -8.83 -22.31
CA ASN A 983 -13.38 -9.43 -23.36
C ASN A 983 -12.55 -9.95 -24.55
N ALA A 984 -11.29 -9.51 -24.69
CA ALA A 984 -10.42 -10.01 -25.76
C ALA A 984 -10.02 -11.49 -25.61
N VAL A 985 -10.25 -12.08 -24.43
CA VAL A 985 -10.10 -13.53 -24.21
C VAL A 985 -11.01 -14.33 -25.15
N TYR A 986 -12.20 -13.80 -25.49
CA TYR A 986 -13.12 -14.43 -26.44
C TYR A 986 -12.56 -14.46 -27.87
N GLU A 987 -11.63 -13.58 -28.22
CA GLU A 987 -10.94 -13.53 -29.50
C GLU A 987 -9.64 -14.37 -29.55
N GLN A 988 -9.33 -15.13 -28.49
CA GLN A 988 -8.08 -15.90 -28.34
C GLN A 988 -6.79 -15.06 -28.41
N LYS A 989 -6.87 -13.77 -28.06
CA LYS A 989 -5.70 -12.89 -27.92
C LYS A 989 -5.33 -12.73 -26.44
N ASP A 990 -4.07 -12.42 -26.16
CA ASP A 990 -3.63 -12.11 -24.79
C ASP A 990 -4.10 -10.70 -24.37
N PRO A 991 -4.96 -10.58 -23.34
CA PRO A 991 -5.43 -9.29 -22.83
C PRO A 991 -4.29 -8.35 -22.44
N LEU A 992 -3.17 -8.86 -21.91
CA LEU A 992 -2.08 -8.01 -21.46
C LEU A 992 -1.38 -7.31 -22.64
N VAL A 993 -1.26 -7.99 -23.77
CA VAL A 993 -0.63 -7.44 -24.98
C VAL A 993 -1.48 -6.33 -25.57
N ILE A 994 -2.79 -6.56 -25.68
CA ILE A 994 -3.75 -5.54 -26.15
C ILE A 994 -3.74 -4.35 -25.21
N TYR A 995 -3.81 -4.58 -23.89
CA TYR A 995 -3.76 -3.51 -22.90
C TYR A 995 -2.49 -2.67 -23.04
N LYS A 996 -1.32 -3.28 -23.23
CA LYS A 996 -0.05 -2.57 -23.44
C LYS A 996 -0.08 -1.67 -24.67
N GLN A 997 -0.65 -2.15 -25.78
CA GLN A 997 -0.74 -1.38 -27.02
C GLN A 997 -1.74 -0.23 -26.90
N GLU A 998 -2.97 -0.53 -26.48
CA GLU A 998 -4.04 0.47 -26.35
C GLU A 998 -3.69 1.51 -25.28
N SER A 999 -3.16 1.10 -24.13
CA SER A 999 -2.77 2.03 -23.06
C SER A 999 -1.67 3.00 -23.51
N PHE A 1000 -0.73 2.54 -24.36
CA PHE A 1000 0.28 3.40 -24.95
C PHE A 1000 -0.34 4.46 -25.88
N PHE A 1001 -1.29 4.08 -26.75
CA PHE A 1001 -1.95 5.04 -27.64
C PHE A 1001 -2.81 6.05 -26.88
N VAL A 1002 -3.55 5.60 -25.86
CA VAL A 1002 -4.33 6.49 -24.98
C VAL A 1002 -3.40 7.48 -24.27
N PHE A 1003 -2.27 7.01 -23.74
CA PHE A 1003 -1.28 7.87 -23.10
C PHE A 1003 -0.63 8.88 -24.07
N GLN A 1004 -0.25 8.45 -25.28
CA GLN A 1004 0.33 9.34 -26.29
C GLN A 1004 -0.66 10.44 -26.70
N ARG A 1005 -1.94 10.09 -26.88
CA ARG A 1005 -3.01 11.06 -27.18
C ARG A 1005 -3.21 12.05 -26.05
N MET A 1006 -3.17 11.59 -24.80
CA MET A 1006 -3.25 12.47 -23.64
C MET A 1006 -2.06 13.43 -23.59
N LEU A 1007 -0.82 12.94 -23.79
CA LEU A 1007 0.37 13.81 -23.80
C LEU A 1007 0.29 14.89 -24.90
N ASP A 1008 -0.13 14.50 -26.12
CA ASP A 1008 -0.31 15.46 -27.22
C ASP A 1008 -1.35 16.54 -26.87
N ARG A 1009 -2.49 16.13 -26.29
CA ARG A 1009 -3.54 17.07 -25.84
C ARG A 1009 -3.03 17.99 -24.73
N VAL A 1010 -2.34 17.45 -23.73
CA VAL A 1010 -1.75 18.21 -22.62
C VAL A 1010 -0.74 19.23 -23.15
N ASN A 1011 0.19 18.81 -24.01
CA ASN A 1011 1.17 19.70 -24.61
C ASN A 1011 0.48 20.84 -25.39
N LYS A 1012 -0.48 20.51 -26.27
CA LYS A 1012 -1.24 21.50 -27.07
C LYS A 1012 -2.00 22.50 -26.18
N GLU A 1013 -2.67 22.03 -25.12
CA GLU A 1013 -3.42 22.91 -24.20
C GLU A 1013 -2.48 23.78 -23.35
N ILE A 1014 -1.38 23.24 -22.82
CA ILE A 1014 -0.37 23.99 -22.07
C ILE A 1014 0.22 25.09 -22.96
N ILE A 1015 0.72 24.74 -24.15
CA ILE A 1015 1.34 25.70 -25.07
C ILE A 1015 0.33 26.78 -25.48
N SER A 1016 -0.90 26.39 -25.82
CA SER A 1016 -1.94 27.37 -26.17
C SER A 1016 -2.19 28.37 -25.04
N PHE A 1017 -2.24 27.89 -23.79
CA PHE A 1017 -2.45 28.76 -22.64
C PHE A 1017 -1.24 29.65 -22.39
N LEU A 1018 -0.03 29.12 -22.45
CA LEU A 1018 1.20 29.88 -22.19
C LEU A 1018 1.41 31.01 -23.20
N PHE A 1019 1.06 30.82 -24.48
CA PHE A 1019 1.16 31.85 -25.51
C PHE A 1019 0.01 32.89 -25.47
N LYS A 1020 -1.19 32.50 -25.02
CA LYS A 1020 -2.36 33.38 -24.94
C LYS A 1020 -2.54 34.07 -23.59
N GLY A 1021 -1.86 33.58 -22.55
CA GLY A 1021 -2.06 34.01 -21.18
C GLY A 1021 -1.68 35.48 -21.00
N GLU A 1022 -2.67 36.32 -20.69
CA GLU A 1022 -2.44 37.72 -20.39
C GLU A 1022 -2.91 38.07 -18.96
N LEU A 1023 -2.28 39.11 -18.40
CA LEU A 1023 -2.77 39.76 -17.20
C LEU A 1023 -4.08 40.50 -17.53
N PRO A 1024 -5.17 40.29 -16.77
CA PRO A 1024 -6.36 41.12 -16.89
C PRO A 1024 -5.99 42.59 -16.59
N THR A 1025 -6.77 43.50 -17.15
CA THR A 1025 -6.53 44.95 -17.19
C THR A 1025 -5.94 45.54 -15.88
N PRO A 1026 -5.06 46.55 -15.96
CA PRO A 1026 -4.25 47.03 -14.84
C PRO A 1026 -5.10 47.78 -13.80
N ASP A 1027 -5.80 47.06 -12.94
CA ASP A 1027 -6.43 47.57 -11.73
C ASP A 1027 -5.75 46.97 -10.48
N PRO A 1028 -5.00 47.77 -9.69
CA PRO A 1028 -4.38 47.33 -8.44
C PRO A 1028 -5.35 46.71 -7.43
N GLN A 1029 -6.67 46.96 -7.55
CA GLN A 1029 -7.68 46.41 -6.65
C GLN A 1029 -7.95 44.91 -6.84
N GLN A 1030 -7.53 44.31 -7.97
CA GLN A 1030 -7.72 42.87 -8.22
C GLN A 1030 -6.67 41.99 -7.54
N ILE A 1031 -5.54 42.56 -7.12
CA ILE A 1031 -4.48 41.82 -6.41
C ILE A 1031 -4.87 41.69 -4.94
N GLN A 1032 -5.03 40.45 -4.50
CA GLN A 1032 -5.42 40.13 -3.12
C GLN A 1032 -4.29 39.38 -2.40
N GLN A 1033 -4.28 39.50 -1.08
CA GLN A 1033 -3.42 38.67 -0.23
C GLN A 1033 -3.81 37.21 -0.38
N ALA A 1034 -2.83 36.35 -0.67
CA ALA A 1034 -3.07 34.91 -0.76
C ALA A 1034 -3.58 34.37 0.60
N LYS A 1035 -4.80 33.85 0.65
CA LYS A 1035 -5.29 33.10 1.83
C LYS A 1035 -4.67 31.72 1.83
N GLN A 1036 -4.29 31.20 3.01
CA GLN A 1036 -3.94 29.78 3.15
C GLN A 1036 -5.15 28.93 2.75
N VAL A 1037 -5.00 28.17 1.66
CA VAL A 1037 -6.01 27.21 1.22
C VAL A 1037 -6.07 26.10 2.27
N LYS A 1038 -7.22 25.94 2.93
CA LYS A 1038 -7.52 24.73 3.69
C LYS A 1038 -7.64 23.58 2.69
N GLN A 1039 -6.73 22.61 2.75
CA GLN A 1039 -6.83 21.41 1.92
C GLN A 1039 -8.17 20.71 2.17
N GLU A 1040 -8.86 20.34 1.10
CA GLU A 1040 -9.99 19.41 1.18
C GLU A 1040 -9.48 18.06 1.67
N LYS A 1041 -10.24 17.43 2.57
CA LYS A 1041 -9.95 16.06 3.00
C LYS A 1041 -10.25 15.12 1.84
N VAL A 1042 -9.20 14.63 1.18
CA VAL A 1042 -9.32 13.59 0.16
C VAL A 1042 -9.56 12.26 0.86
N GLU A 1043 -10.58 11.52 0.43
CA GLU A 1043 -10.85 10.17 0.93
C GLU A 1043 -9.75 9.22 0.43
N THR A 1044 -8.85 8.82 1.31
CA THR A 1044 -7.98 7.67 1.02
C THR A 1044 -8.79 6.40 1.20
N ASN A 1045 -8.25 5.27 0.73
CA ASN A 1045 -8.71 3.95 1.17
C ASN A 1045 -8.42 3.69 2.69
N ARG A 1046 -8.40 4.74 3.52
CA ARG A 1046 -8.38 4.73 4.99
C ARG A 1046 -9.38 5.82 5.42
N GLY A 1047 -10.58 5.41 5.83
CA GLY A 1047 -11.64 6.35 6.25
C GLY A 1047 -11.13 7.25 7.38
N ALA A 1048 -11.53 8.52 7.39
CA ALA A 1048 -11.16 9.45 8.44
C ALA A 1048 -11.64 8.91 9.81
N ASP A 1049 -10.73 8.82 10.78
CA ASP A 1049 -11.01 8.37 12.15
C ASP A 1049 -12.26 9.07 12.73
N ALA A 1050 -13.37 8.35 12.78
CA ALA A 1050 -14.54 8.75 13.54
C ALA A 1050 -14.36 8.31 14.99
N THR A 1051 -14.06 9.26 15.87
CA THR A 1051 -14.18 9.05 17.31
C THR A 1051 -15.66 8.91 17.67
N PRO A 1052 -16.06 7.92 18.49
CA PRO A 1052 -17.47 7.73 18.84
C PRO A 1052 -17.90 8.73 19.92
N THR A 1053 -18.80 9.65 19.59
CA THR A 1053 -19.57 10.40 20.59
C THR A 1053 -20.85 9.63 20.97
N PRO A 1054 -21.28 9.62 22.24
CA PRO A 1054 -22.43 8.83 22.68
C PRO A 1054 -23.77 9.43 22.24
N SER A 1055 -24.72 8.53 22.03
CA SER A 1055 -26.10 8.64 21.56
C SER A 1055 -26.96 9.78 22.14
N GLY A 1056 -27.90 10.31 21.33
CA GLY A 1056 -29.00 11.14 21.81
C GLY A 1056 -30.00 11.67 20.77
N ASN A 1057 -31.05 10.87 20.53
CA ASN A 1057 -32.45 11.25 20.24
C ASN A 1057 -32.97 11.61 18.82
N ASN A 1058 -34.12 10.98 18.51
CA ASN A 1058 -34.98 11.04 17.33
C ASN A 1058 -35.69 12.39 17.11
N GLY A 1059 -36.01 12.73 15.85
CA GLY A 1059 -37.07 13.70 15.52
C GLY A 1059 -37.24 14.08 14.03
N TYR A 1060 -38.12 13.36 13.33
CA TYR A 1060 -39.06 13.70 12.22
C TYR A 1060 -38.78 14.77 11.11
N TYR A 1061 -39.17 14.37 9.90
CA TYR A 1061 -39.38 15.07 8.61
C TYR A 1061 -40.02 16.49 8.64
N SER A 1062 -39.59 17.38 7.72
CA SER A 1062 -40.48 18.03 6.72
C SER A 1062 -39.72 18.85 5.65
N SER A 1063 -40.38 19.01 4.50
CA SER A 1063 -39.94 19.52 3.20
C SER A 1063 -40.09 21.05 2.95
N SER A 1064 -39.32 21.53 1.96
CA SER A 1064 -39.60 22.56 0.92
C SER A 1064 -39.67 24.08 1.21
N THR A 1065 -39.01 24.80 0.26
CA THR A 1065 -39.30 26.12 -0.39
C THR A 1065 -38.69 27.46 0.10
N SER A 1066 -37.90 28.05 -0.81
CA SER A 1066 -37.80 29.48 -1.26
C SER A 1066 -37.14 30.58 -0.39
N ALA A 1067 -35.97 31.04 -0.89
CA ALA A 1067 -35.45 32.41 -1.01
C ALA A 1067 -35.59 33.45 0.13
N THR A 1068 -34.45 33.93 0.66
CA THR A 1068 -34.05 35.36 0.69
C THR A 1068 -32.65 35.56 1.33
N ASN A 1069 -31.89 36.51 0.76
CA ASN A 1069 -30.57 36.96 1.21
C ASN A 1069 -30.58 37.64 2.58
N ALA A 1070 -29.73 37.18 3.51
CA ALA A 1070 -29.07 37.97 4.55
C ALA A 1070 -27.89 37.17 5.15
N PRO A 1071 -26.73 37.78 5.48
CA PRO A 1071 -25.58 37.06 6.03
C PRO A 1071 -25.82 36.80 7.53
N ALA A 1072 -26.21 35.58 7.87
CA ALA A 1072 -26.23 35.13 9.26
C ALA A 1072 -24.82 34.63 9.64
N GLN A 1073 -24.18 35.31 10.59
CA GLN A 1073 -23.02 34.79 11.32
C GLN A 1073 -23.40 33.45 11.96
N GLN A 1074 -22.80 32.36 11.48
CA GLN A 1074 -22.80 31.11 12.23
C GLN A 1074 -21.84 31.26 13.42
N PRO A 1075 -22.27 30.93 14.65
CA PRO A 1075 -21.34 30.84 15.77
C PRO A 1075 -20.37 29.69 15.53
N GLU A 1076 -19.07 29.98 15.62
CA GLU A 1076 -18.01 28.98 15.64
C GLU A 1076 -18.29 27.95 16.74
N VAL A 1077 -18.71 26.74 16.35
CA VAL A 1077 -18.68 25.59 17.26
C VAL A 1077 -17.22 25.17 17.39
N THR A 1078 -16.54 25.80 18.33
CA THR A 1078 -15.25 25.35 18.83
C THR A 1078 -15.46 24.04 19.57
N ALA A 1079 -14.85 22.95 19.06
CA ALA A 1079 -14.71 21.72 19.82
C ALA A 1079 -14.04 22.05 21.18
N PRO A 1080 -14.50 21.49 22.31
CA PRO A 1080 -13.90 21.78 23.60
C PRO A 1080 -12.50 21.15 23.65
N ARG A 1081 -11.48 21.99 23.43
CA ARG A 1081 -10.13 21.73 23.92
C ARG A 1081 -10.21 21.62 25.45
N THR A 1082 -10.10 20.43 26.01
CA THR A 1082 -9.71 20.25 27.42
C THR A 1082 -8.23 20.59 27.55
N VAL A 1083 -7.91 21.88 27.47
CA VAL A 1083 -6.73 22.44 28.13
C VAL A 1083 -7.24 22.94 29.47
N THR A 1084 -6.81 22.32 30.56
CA THR A 1084 -6.99 22.83 31.91
C THR A 1084 -6.44 24.26 31.97
N LYS A 1085 -7.32 25.28 31.91
CA LYS A 1085 -6.92 26.67 32.11
C LYS A 1085 -6.46 26.82 33.55
N ILE A 1086 -5.16 27.05 33.75
CA ILE A 1086 -4.58 27.40 35.06
C ILE A 1086 -5.23 28.72 35.52
N GLY A 1087 -5.86 28.71 36.69
CA GLY A 1087 -6.49 29.87 37.29
C GLY A 1087 -5.46 30.90 37.74
N ARG A 1088 -5.82 32.19 37.68
CA ARG A 1088 -4.94 33.32 38.02
C ARG A 1088 -4.27 33.25 39.41
N ASN A 1089 -4.87 32.50 40.34
CA ASN A 1089 -4.39 32.32 41.71
C ASN A 1089 -3.83 30.92 42.00
N ASP A 1090 -3.83 30.03 41.02
CA ASP A 1090 -3.32 28.67 41.18
C ASP A 1090 -1.81 28.73 41.37
N LYS A 1091 -1.30 27.91 42.30
CA LYS A 1091 0.14 27.77 42.48
C LYS A 1091 0.68 26.94 41.33
N VAL A 1092 1.69 27.45 40.66
CA VAL A 1092 2.41 26.80 39.57
C VAL A 1092 3.89 26.74 39.89
N ALA A 1093 4.51 25.62 39.54
CA ALA A 1093 5.96 25.50 39.52
C ALA A 1093 6.48 26.01 38.18
N ILE A 1094 7.42 26.95 38.21
CA ILE A 1094 8.17 27.39 37.03
C ILE A 1094 9.65 27.05 37.18
N ARG A 1095 10.33 26.82 36.05
CA ARG A 1095 11.76 26.52 35.99
C ARG A 1095 12.46 27.46 35.03
N ASN A 1096 13.59 28.01 35.44
CA ASN A 1096 14.43 28.81 34.54
C ASN A 1096 15.09 27.91 33.48
N VAL A 1097 15.01 28.32 32.22
CA VAL A 1097 15.50 27.56 31.05
C VAL A 1097 17.04 27.52 31.02
N SER A 1098 17.71 28.54 31.54
CA SER A 1098 19.17 28.65 31.54
C SER A 1098 19.83 28.07 32.79
N THR A 1099 19.24 28.27 33.98
CA THR A 1099 19.85 27.88 35.27
C THR A 1099 19.22 26.65 35.92
N GLY A 1100 18.05 26.20 35.44
CA GLY A 1100 17.33 25.07 36.03
C GLY A 1100 16.68 25.34 37.39
N GLU A 1101 16.77 26.57 37.92
CA GLU A 1101 16.17 26.96 39.22
C GLU A 1101 14.65 26.80 39.19
N LYS A 1102 14.07 26.19 40.25
CA LYS A 1102 12.62 25.96 40.38
C LYS A 1102 12.01 26.91 41.40
N GLN A 1103 10.89 27.54 41.06
CA GLN A 1103 10.12 28.41 41.97
C GLN A 1103 8.62 28.08 41.92
N GLU A 1104 7.97 28.09 43.08
CA GLU A 1104 6.50 27.93 43.21
C GLU A 1104 5.83 29.26 43.51
N LEU A 1105 5.06 29.78 42.56
CA LEU A 1105 4.42 31.09 42.63
C LEU A 1105 2.94 30.97 42.22
N LYS A 1106 2.12 31.99 42.48
CA LYS A 1106 0.78 32.06 41.86
C LYS A 1106 0.93 32.34 40.37
N TYR A 1107 0.07 31.79 39.52
CA TYR A 1107 0.15 31.95 38.05
C TYR A 1107 0.24 33.42 37.60
N LYS A 1108 -0.47 34.35 38.26
CA LYS A 1108 -0.35 35.80 37.97
C LYS A 1108 1.06 36.39 38.17
N GLN A 1109 1.88 35.79 39.02
CA GLN A 1109 3.26 36.20 39.29
C GLN A 1109 4.24 35.46 38.35
N ALA A 1110 3.92 34.22 38.00
CA ALA A 1110 4.70 33.41 37.06
C ALA A 1110 4.53 33.87 35.59
N GLN A 1111 3.35 34.36 35.22
CA GLN A 1111 3.01 34.76 33.85
C GLN A 1111 4.03 35.73 33.21
N PRO A 1112 4.40 36.87 33.81
CA PRO A 1112 5.39 37.76 33.21
C PRO A 1112 6.78 37.11 33.09
N MET A 1113 7.15 36.19 33.99
CA MET A 1113 8.43 35.47 33.92
C MET A 1113 8.42 34.44 32.78
N ILE A 1114 7.28 33.80 32.53
CA ILE A 1114 7.10 32.87 31.40
C ILE A 1114 7.10 33.62 30.06
N GLU A 1115 6.47 34.80 29.99
CA GLU A 1115 6.42 35.63 28.78
C GLU A 1115 7.80 36.15 28.34
N THR A 1116 8.77 36.27 29.26
CA THR A 1116 10.17 36.59 28.90
C THR A 1116 10.92 35.46 28.20
N GLY A 1117 10.37 34.23 28.20
CA GLY A 1117 11.00 33.04 27.62
C GLY A 1117 12.13 32.43 28.46
N GLU A 1118 12.57 33.10 29.53
CA GLU A 1118 13.60 32.59 30.44
C GLU A 1118 13.07 31.54 31.43
N TRP A 1119 11.75 31.45 31.62
CA TRP A 1119 11.11 30.52 32.55
C TRP A 1119 10.00 29.72 31.87
N VAL A 1120 9.91 28.43 32.17
CA VAL A 1120 8.88 27.51 31.65
C VAL A 1120 8.06 26.90 32.78
N LEU A 1121 6.79 26.63 32.52
CA LEU A 1121 5.95 25.86 33.44
C LEU A 1121 6.48 24.44 33.55
N VAL A 1122 6.63 23.96 34.79
CA VAL A 1122 6.86 22.54 35.07
C VAL A 1122 5.48 21.94 35.29
N GLU A 1123 5.05 21.02 34.42
CA GLU A 1123 3.73 20.40 34.50
C GLU A 1123 3.49 19.72 35.85
N HIS A 1124 2.23 19.80 36.29
CA HIS A 1124 1.69 19.17 37.51
C HIS A 1124 1.03 17.84 37.18
#